data_AF-A0A4R5VEM1-F1
#
_entry.id   AF-A0A4R5VEM1-F1
#
_cell.length_a   1.000
_cell.length_b   1.000
_cell.length_c   1.000
_cell.angle_alpha   90.00
_cell.angle_beta   90.00
_cell.angle_gamma   90.00
#
_symmetry.space_group_name_H-M   'P 1'
#
loop_
_entity.id
_entity.type
_entity.pdbx_description
1 polymer ?
#
loop_
_entity_poly.entity_id
_entity_poly.type
_entity_poly.pdbx_seq_one_letter_code
_entity_poly.pdbx_strand_id
1 'polypeptide(L)'
;MIESILIGIAANIITGVGQSALKKIVNNGSLEEEIQKAFDNALNQWTVNYGIKEKEKIFTKSRFSLLLECVKEPEKINTLEKSTADIITFFKLELQKSTTAWNFIEDIHFQTALNKLNSLELHIKELNSSFINQIKAIEKTFDDALIPYFEAFKYQLNENNNDLPNQFHNTFIGRKADLDNIDYLIKMSDKKIISVVADGGYGKTRICIEYFKQYIDNEDNYEAFVLDVSAYKSLNFANQLKSEKHIIVLVDDAHKHPNILNDIINTANRHDNVKIMLTVRKAMYEDTIKELATHNRNIGIQKIERLTYEETQELFKSQLPGLKEIEIKKLSDESKGIPIVVLGLCLVTLNGKYKSDLSEEANFKLFVRELKNQVINDIHIKYLIDKEKINKTIQLLSFFSPIKNSEEEILELSKLNDIDVGETNLLLDYLEEYEFIARKSEIYIKPDPYSDTILLDSATRIKYLLKKDIKIFIDRLIRNLVEVEQSERLDFSIDNLLLDFVSSFKNKQTDNEEGISILVSNLETLKSFTYKKPRICFLAIKDLINSKAASDEFWHKEEVHFFYTKSFKEVHENIETILSIAALNSHKVTELDDIYELLLEYKTKKVESNIFQQVFRYRVYDFFEYGYRPYSPCERQTYLINKLNDSLNDVIPELFLANHIFNSIKTLLVLEFEGESYYDKYTHAFSWGRHFVISNKTTERIRIDALNLMFKLYLLTRFEKHSEAYFDEILRILFFMAEDKREKYVFNQKAEVELVIEFLKKVLGNNPSMTERSKVIRQLKIFERREIKDEYKDTADTLLALSEHVETPKDRLTLLFLDEYFSLRKNIETILNEIIEQYSDINNFLRDIVEIKLELTQKDFTNFHEVLSHLISNYPKESKTLLDLVIENYPEQSCDFSTLIKANYKDSEYFYSTIEKIWNLEYECVKGSVLWMLTNGRNRETEYYNEDDLKYVEYVVENKMVQALWSISFTLPKYILINPQRTLSIISRIFIISENEREDGHLLHSIFEDKEILDNHSELIKDFVFNSTLEIPLDSHYLEKALNFLENYFGFELLFLYLKKKVETITKQSKYISLSYHKHYNNPEKEQLQTEKDFLKVVQWYGELESKSEYIHKALVEFLRPIQIQSEVFKTEFKKLIEECGDNIDRAVDLCSSLDVYEEKGEFLISMLIEIANELCAKYEFDNEKLIQIFGSNYIRNLGSKSGPAGGPFPQDLNKREELNQLMGKYQMHAKVKRIFDYSLERVNNDIERDRFEDEKW
;
A
#
# COMPACT_ATOMS: atom_id res chain seq x y z
N MET A 1 -44.81 21.79 -17.50
CA MET A 1 -45.32 22.20 -18.86
C MET A 1 -46.19 21.12 -19.48
N ILE A 2 -45.89 19.83 -19.31
CA ILE A 2 -46.87 18.78 -19.60
C ILE A 2 -48.10 18.92 -18.70
N GLU A 3 -47.96 19.32 -17.42
CA GLU A 3 -49.13 19.54 -16.55
C GLU A 3 -50.09 20.61 -17.09
N SER A 4 -49.61 21.70 -17.71
CA SER A 4 -50.50 22.73 -18.26
C SER A 4 -51.29 22.24 -19.47
N ILE A 5 -50.71 21.34 -20.28
CA ILE A 5 -51.41 20.66 -21.38
C ILE A 5 -52.47 19.72 -20.82
N LEU A 6 -52.12 18.91 -19.81
CA LEU A 6 -53.04 17.99 -19.15
C LEU A 6 -54.20 18.73 -18.46
N ILE A 7 -53.93 19.86 -17.81
CA ILE A 7 -54.93 20.74 -17.22
C ILE A 7 -55.84 21.31 -18.31
N GLY A 8 -55.28 21.77 -19.43
CA GLY A 8 -56.06 22.29 -20.56
C GLY A 8 -56.97 21.23 -21.19
N ILE A 9 -56.49 20.01 -21.33
CA ILE A 9 -57.26 18.88 -21.85
C ILE A 9 -58.35 18.48 -20.86
N ALA A 10 -58.04 18.35 -19.57
CA ALA A 10 -59.01 18.07 -18.52
C ALA A 10 -60.11 19.14 -18.51
N ALA A 11 -59.75 20.43 -18.51
CA ALA A 11 -60.69 21.54 -18.53
C ALA A 11 -61.62 21.50 -19.76
N ASN A 12 -61.09 21.13 -20.93
CA ASN A 12 -61.88 20.98 -22.14
C ASN A 12 -62.82 19.77 -22.06
N ILE A 13 -62.38 18.64 -21.52
CA ILE A 13 -63.20 17.42 -21.35
C ILE A 13 -64.41 17.67 -20.43
N ILE A 14 -64.27 18.53 -19.43
CA ILE A 14 -65.33 18.76 -18.43
C ILE A 14 -66.47 19.64 -18.97
N THR A 15 -66.23 20.40 -20.04
CA THR A 15 -67.24 21.34 -20.58
C THR A 15 -67.74 20.89 -21.95
N GLY A 16 -69.05 20.97 -22.21
CA GLY A 16 -69.60 20.55 -23.51
C GLY A 16 -69.03 21.32 -24.71
N VAL A 17 -68.66 22.59 -24.51
CA VAL A 17 -67.98 23.41 -25.53
C VAL A 17 -66.53 22.95 -25.73
N GLY A 18 -65.83 22.64 -24.64
CA GLY A 18 -64.45 22.14 -24.67
C GLY A 18 -64.34 20.75 -25.29
N GLN A 19 -65.28 19.84 -25.03
CA GLN A 19 -65.35 18.52 -25.67
C GLN A 19 -65.50 18.66 -27.20
N SER A 20 -66.32 19.60 -27.65
CA SER A 20 -66.48 19.90 -29.08
C SER A 20 -65.21 20.48 -29.72
N ALA A 21 -64.39 21.21 -28.94
CA ALA A 21 -63.08 21.70 -29.36
C ALA A 21 -62.04 20.59 -29.40
N LEU A 22 -62.01 19.73 -28.38
CA LEU A 22 -61.12 18.56 -28.30
C LEU A 22 -61.35 17.62 -29.51
N LYS A 23 -62.63 17.38 -29.86
CA LYS A 23 -63.04 16.63 -31.05
C LYS A 23 -62.47 17.16 -32.37
N LYS A 24 -62.29 18.48 -32.49
CA LYS A 24 -61.74 19.10 -33.70
C LYS A 24 -60.22 19.02 -33.77
N ILE A 25 -59.57 18.93 -32.61
CA ILE A 25 -58.10 18.87 -32.50
C ILE A 25 -57.64 17.41 -32.67
N VAL A 26 -58.37 16.48 -32.05
CA VAL A 26 -58.11 15.05 -32.11
C VAL A 26 -58.88 14.47 -33.30
N ASN A 27 -58.31 14.53 -34.52
CA ASN A 27 -58.91 14.00 -35.75
C ASN A 27 -59.08 12.46 -35.78
N ASN A 28 -58.89 11.76 -34.65
CA ASN A 28 -59.03 10.33 -34.49
C ASN A 28 -60.00 10.00 -33.34
N GLY A 29 -61.16 9.43 -33.65
CA GLY A 29 -62.19 9.12 -32.66
C GLY A 29 -61.76 8.13 -31.57
N SER A 30 -60.81 7.21 -31.85
CA SER A 30 -60.34 6.26 -30.82
C SER A 30 -59.49 6.95 -29.75
N LEU A 31 -58.71 7.95 -30.14
CA LEU A 31 -57.83 8.70 -29.24
C LEU A 31 -58.64 9.59 -28.29
N GLU A 32 -59.74 10.17 -28.79
CA GLU A 32 -60.67 10.92 -27.95
C GLU A 32 -61.31 10.02 -26.88
N GLU A 33 -61.78 8.83 -27.27
CA GLU A 33 -62.36 7.85 -26.34
C GLU A 33 -61.35 7.40 -25.29
N GLU A 34 -60.08 7.20 -25.66
CA GLU A 34 -59.01 6.82 -24.72
C GLU A 34 -58.70 7.94 -23.72
N ILE A 35 -58.60 9.18 -24.18
CA ILE A 35 -58.36 10.34 -23.30
C ILE A 35 -59.56 10.54 -22.36
N GLN A 36 -60.79 10.44 -22.87
CA GLN A 36 -62.01 10.54 -22.06
C GLN A 36 -62.07 9.42 -21.00
N LYS A 37 -61.77 8.19 -21.39
CA LYS A 37 -61.74 7.03 -20.49
C LYS A 37 -60.68 7.16 -19.42
N ALA A 38 -59.49 7.64 -19.75
CA ALA A 38 -58.43 7.92 -18.78
C ALA A 38 -58.87 8.99 -17.77
N PHE A 39 -59.58 10.02 -18.22
CA PHE A 39 -60.12 11.05 -17.33
C PHE A 39 -61.20 10.49 -16.40
N ASP A 40 -62.14 9.70 -16.93
CA ASP A 40 -63.20 9.08 -16.13
C ASP A 40 -62.65 8.09 -15.09
N ASN A 41 -61.60 7.32 -15.43
CA ASN A 41 -60.91 6.45 -14.49
C ASN A 41 -60.24 7.25 -13.37
N ALA A 42 -59.49 8.30 -13.72
CA ALA A 42 -58.83 9.17 -12.76
C ALA A 42 -59.86 9.86 -11.84
N LEU A 43 -60.98 10.30 -12.40
CA LEU A 43 -62.09 10.87 -11.65
C LEU A 43 -62.68 9.85 -10.68
N ASN A 44 -62.92 8.60 -11.11
CA ASN A 44 -63.44 7.54 -10.22
C ASN A 44 -62.47 7.24 -9.07
N GLN A 45 -61.18 7.08 -9.36
CA GLN A 45 -60.15 6.84 -8.34
C GLN A 45 -60.07 7.99 -7.33
N TRP A 46 -60.12 9.22 -7.84
CA TRP A 46 -60.16 10.41 -7.00
C TRP A 46 -61.42 10.48 -6.11
N THR A 47 -62.58 10.16 -6.69
CA THR A 47 -63.89 10.15 -6.00
C THR A 47 -63.89 9.16 -4.82
N VAL A 48 -63.27 7.98 -5.01
CA VAL A 48 -63.07 6.98 -3.96
C VAL A 48 -62.14 7.51 -2.87
N ASN A 49 -61.00 8.09 -3.24
CA ASN A 49 -60.00 8.57 -2.30
C ASN A 49 -60.49 9.75 -1.43
N TYR A 50 -61.42 10.55 -1.94
CA TYR A 50 -61.89 11.78 -1.27
C TYR A 50 -63.35 11.71 -0.78
N GLY A 51 -64.09 10.61 -1.03
CA GLY A 51 -65.43 10.38 -0.49
C GLY A 51 -66.54 11.28 -1.06
N ILE A 52 -66.33 11.92 -2.22
CA ILE A 52 -67.25 12.91 -2.81
C ILE A 52 -68.18 12.22 -3.81
N LYS A 53 -69.48 12.07 -3.51
CA LYS A 53 -70.41 11.30 -4.37
C LYS A 53 -70.99 12.03 -5.59
N GLU A 54 -70.88 13.36 -5.65
CA GLU A 54 -71.50 14.18 -6.72
C GLU A 54 -70.45 14.83 -7.63
N LYS A 55 -70.39 14.41 -8.91
CA LYS A 55 -69.44 14.91 -9.91
C LYS A 55 -69.53 16.45 -10.10
N GLU A 56 -70.70 17.04 -9.93
CA GLU A 56 -70.97 18.48 -10.13
C GLU A 56 -70.33 19.39 -9.06
N LYS A 57 -69.94 18.84 -7.90
CA LYS A 57 -69.23 19.59 -6.85
C LYS A 57 -67.72 19.72 -7.08
N ILE A 58 -67.17 19.01 -8.07
CA ILE A 58 -65.72 18.91 -8.30
C ILE A 58 -65.20 20.17 -8.99
N PHE A 59 -65.89 20.61 -10.04
CA PHE A 59 -65.52 21.78 -10.84
C PHE A 59 -66.48 22.94 -10.60
N THR A 60 -66.44 23.49 -9.38
CA THR A 60 -67.08 24.77 -9.10
C THR A 60 -66.53 25.83 -10.06
N LYS A 61 -67.33 26.86 -10.36
CA LYS A 61 -66.92 27.95 -11.27
C LYS A 61 -65.57 28.56 -10.85
N SER A 62 -65.28 28.65 -9.55
CA SER A 62 -63.98 29.16 -9.08
C SER A 62 -62.83 28.19 -9.36
N ARG A 63 -62.99 26.88 -9.12
CA ARG A 63 -61.96 25.87 -9.41
C ARG A 63 -61.67 25.78 -10.91
N PHE A 64 -62.69 25.87 -11.74
CA PHE A 64 -62.53 25.90 -13.20
C PHE A 64 -61.80 27.15 -13.68
N SER A 65 -62.14 28.34 -13.15
CA SER A 65 -61.40 29.57 -13.42
C SER A 65 -59.93 29.48 -13.00
N LEU A 66 -59.65 28.83 -11.86
CA LEU A 66 -58.28 28.62 -11.39
C LEU A 66 -57.49 27.68 -12.31
N LEU A 67 -58.11 26.60 -12.79
CA LEU A 67 -57.49 25.72 -13.79
C LEU A 67 -57.18 26.46 -15.10
N LEU A 68 -58.08 27.34 -15.56
CA LEU A 68 -57.83 28.19 -16.74
C LEU A 68 -56.69 29.20 -16.52
N GLU A 69 -56.52 29.71 -15.31
CA GLU A 69 -55.33 30.50 -14.95
C GLU A 69 -54.06 29.64 -15.00
N CYS A 70 -54.08 28.42 -14.47
CA CYS A 70 -52.92 27.51 -14.52
C CYS A 70 -52.52 27.11 -15.96
N VAL A 71 -53.45 27.15 -16.93
CA VAL A 71 -53.10 26.97 -18.36
C VAL A 71 -52.26 28.14 -18.88
N LYS A 72 -52.54 29.37 -18.41
CA LYS A 72 -51.83 30.58 -18.82
C LYS A 72 -50.52 30.78 -18.05
N GLU A 73 -50.53 30.43 -16.76
CA GLU A 73 -49.44 30.60 -15.81
C GLU A 73 -49.19 29.27 -15.08
N PRO A 74 -48.40 28.35 -15.68
CA PRO A 74 -48.21 27.00 -15.16
C PRO A 74 -47.65 26.94 -13.73
N GLU A 75 -46.87 27.94 -13.31
CA GLU A 75 -46.35 28.05 -11.94
C GLU A 75 -47.45 28.16 -10.86
N LYS A 76 -48.66 28.61 -11.22
CA LYS A 76 -49.79 28.66 -10.29
C LYS A 76 -50.38 27.29 -9.96
N ILE A 77 -49.89 26.19 -10.54
CA ILE A 77 -50.38 24.84 -10.23
C ILE A 77 -50.27 24.51 -8.73
N ASN A 78 -49.26 25.06 -8.04
CA ASN A 78 -49.06 24.90 -6.60
C ASN A 78 -50.12 25.63 -5.76
N THR A 79 -50.92 26.51 -6.36
CA THR A 79 -52.04 27.19 -5.71
C THR A 79 -53.35 26.39 -5.83
N LEU A 80 -53.37 25.30 -6.61
CA LEU A 80 -54.50 24.38 -6.64
C LEU A 80 -54.62 23.67 -5.29
N GLU A 81 -55.85 23.53 -4.80
CA GLU A 81 -56.12 22.66 -3.64
C GLU A 81 -55.58 21.26 -3.93
N LYS A 82 -54.99 20.61 -2.93
CA LYS A 82 -54.35 19.29 -3.05
C LYS A 82 -55.21 18.27 -3.79
N SER A 83 -56.51 18.24 -3.49
CA SER A 83 -57.45 17.35 -4.19
C SER A 83 -57.53 17.65 -5.70
N THR A 84 -57.50 18.91 -6.11
CA THR A 84 -57.54 19.32 -7.52
C THR A 84 -56.20 19.08 -8.24
N ALA A 85 -55.07 19.12 -7.52
CA ALA A 85 -53.79 18.70 -8.08
C ALA A 85 -53.73 17.18 -8.27
N ASP A 86 -54.23 16.42 -7.29
CA ASP A 86 -54.20 14.95 -7.33
C ASP A 86 -55.02 14.36 -8.49
N ILE A 87 -56.16 14.96 -8.87
CA ILE A 87 -56.92 14.48 -10.04
C ILE A 87 -56.15 14.64 -11.35
N ILE A 88 -55.34 15.72 -11.49
CA ILE A 88 -54.47 15.92 -12.66
C ILE A 88 -53.34 14.88 -12.66
N THR A 89 -52.79 14.57 -11.48
CA THR A 89 -51.78 13.52 -11.32
C THR A 89 -52.33 12.14 -11.67
N PHE A 90 -53.53 11.77 -11.18
CA PHE A 90 -54.18 10.52 -11.55
C PHE A 90 -54.50 10.47 -13.04
N PHE A 91 -54.93 11.58 -13.62
CA PHE A 91 -55.20 11.66 -15.06
C PHE A 91 -53.95 11.43 -15.89
N LYS A 92 -52.80 12.00 -15.47
CA LYS A 92 -51.49 11.71 -16.09
C LYS A 92 -51.15 10.22 -16.04
N LEU A 93 -51.29 9.60 -14.86
CA LEU A 93 -50.97 8.18 -14.67
C LEU A 93 -51.88 7.26 -15.49
N GLU A 94 -53.17 7.60 -15.63
CA GLU A 94 -54.09 6.85 -16.47
C GLU A 94 -53.80 7.04 -17.97
N LEU A 95 -53.43 8.25 -18.40
CA LEU A 95 -53.03 8.50 -19.79
C LEU A 95 -51.77 7.74 -20.18
N GLN A 96 -50.79 7.63 -19.27
CA GLN A 96 -49.55 6.87 -19.50
C GLN A 96 -49.78 5.36 -19.71
N LYS A 97 -50.96 4.83 -19.35
CA LYS A 97 -51.33 3.43 -19.63
C LYS A 97 -51.72 3.22 -21.09
N SER A 98 -52.10 4.28 -21.82
CA SER A 98 -52.28 4.22 -23.28
C SER A 98 -51.08 4.85 -23.98
N THR A 99 -50.29 4.01 -24.67
CA THR A 99 -49.15 4.47 -25.47
C THR A 99 -49.59 5.46 -26.56
N THR A 100 -50.77 5.25 -27.16
CA THR A 100 -51.29 6.12 -28.22
C THR A 100 -51.70 7.49 -27.67
N ALA A 101 -52.40 7.51 -26.53
CA ALA A 101 -52.79 8.76 -25.88
C ALA A 101 -51.56 9.55 -25.38
N TRP A 102 -50.59 8.85 -24.78
CA TRP A 102 -49.41 9.49 -24.24
C TRP A 102 -48.50 10.07 -25.33
N ASN A 103 -48.24 9.33 -26.41
CA ASN A 103 -47.43 9.82 -27.52
C ASN A 103 -48.03 11.07 -28.16
N PHE A 104 -49.36 11.17 -28.25
CA PHE A 104 -50.03 12.38 -28.74
C PHE A 104 -49.80 13.60 -27.81
N ILE A 105 -49.82 13.40 -26.49
CA ILE A 105 -49.52 14.46 -25.52
C ILE A 105 -48.06 14.91 -25.65
N GLU A 106 -47.14 13.96 -25.80
CA GLU A 106 -45.71 14.26 -26.00
C GLU A 106 -45.47 14.99 -27.32
N ASP A 107 -46.13 14.59 -28.42
CA ASP A 107 -46.07 15.28 -29.70
C ASP A 107 -46.60 16.72 -29.63
N ILE A 108 -47.73 16.95 -28.94
CA ILE A 108 -48.24 18.31 -28.71
C ILE A 108 -47.25 19.11 -27.86
N HIS A 109 -46.67 18.49 -26.83
CA HIS A 109 -45.68 19.14 -25.99
C HIS A 109 -44.45 19.55 -26.81
N PHE A 110 -43.97 18.65 -27.67
CA PHE A 110 -42.85 18.88 -28.57
C PHE A 110 -43.14 19.98 -29.59
N GLN A 111 -44.30 19.96 -30.25
CA GLN A 111 -44.74 21.01 -31.18
C GLN A 111 -44.89 22.38 -30.50
N THR A 112 -45.41 22.42 -29.27
CA THR A 112 -45.55 23.66 -28.49
C THR A 112 -44.18 24.21 -28.09
N ALA A 113 -43.25 23.33 -27.72
CA ALA A 113 -41.87 23.71 -27.45
C ALA A 113 -41.19 24.24 -28.72
N LEU A 114 -41.38 23.58 -29.86
CA LEU A 114 -40.84 24.00 -31.17
C LEU A 114 -41.39 25.36 -31.62
N ASN A 115 -42.70 25.62 -31.42
CA ASN A 115 -43.29 26.91 -31.72
C ASN A 115 -42.81 28.02 -30.79
N LYS A 116 -42.57 27.73 -29.50
CA LYS A 116 -41.90 28.68 -28.60
C LYS A 116 -40.47 28.96 -29.06
N LEU A 117 -39.75 27.93 -29.50
CA LEU A 117 -38.39 28.02 -30.03
C LEU A 117 -38.34 28.87 -31.31
N ASN A 118 -39.30 28.68 -32.22
CA ASN A 118 -39.47 29.49 -33.42
C ASN A 118 -39.89 30.92 -33.08
N SER A 119 -40.73 31.13 -32.06
CA SER A 119 -41.08 32.48 -31.58
C SER A 119 -39.89 33.18 -30.94
N LEU A 120 -39.03 32.43 -30.23
CA LEU A 120 -37.75 32.89 -29.70
C LEU A 120 -36.79 33.19 -30.85
N GLU A 121 -36.75 32.39 -31.92
CA GLU A 121 -35.98 32.69 -33.12
C GLU A 121 -36.48 33.99 -33.79
N LEU A 122 -37.79 34.23 -33.79
CA LEU A 122 -38.39 35.46 -34.31
C LEU A 122 -38.07 36.66 -33.40
N HIS A 123 -38.14 36.48 -32.07
CA HIS A 123 -37.77 37.48 -31.07
C HIS A 123 -36.26 37.76 -31.09
N ILE A 124 -35.44 36.75 -31.38
CA ILE A 124 -33.99 36.86 -31.59
C ILE A 124 -33.71 37.54 -32.93
N LYS A 125 -34.53 37.34 -33.97
CA LYS A 125 -34.45 38.10 -35.24
C LYS A 125 -34.88 39.55 -35.05
N GLU A 126 -35.92 39.81 -34.26
CA GLU A 126 -36.37 41.16 -33.89
C GLU A 126 -35.34 41.85 -32.99
N LEU A 127 -34.80 41.16 -31.98
CA LEU A 127 -33.67 41.61 -31.17
C LEU A 127 -32.44 41.81 -32.03
N ASN A 128 -32.10 40.94 -32.98
CA ASN A 128 -31.01 41.15 -33.93
C ASN A 128 -31.28 42.35 -34.83
N SER A 129 -32.52 42.60 -35.24
CA SER A 129 -32.84 43.79 -36.05
C SER A 129 -32.80 45.07 -35.22
N SER A 130 -33.22 45.01 -33.95
CA SER A 130 -33.12 46.07 -32.95
C SER A 130 -31.66 46.33 -32.59
N PHE A 131 -30.87 45.28 -32.44
CA PHE A 131 -29.44 45.30 -32.13
C PHE A 131 -28.64 45.75 -33.35
N ILE A 132 -29.00 45.38 -34.57
CA ILE A 132 -28.42 45.88 -35.83
C ILE A 132 -28.79 47.36 -36.03
N ASN A 133 -30.00 47.78 -35.66
CA ASN A 133 -30.39 49.19 -35.71
C ASN A 133 -29.76 50.02 -34.57
N GLN A 134 -29.50 49.41 -33.40
CA GLN A 134 -28.67 50.01 -32.35
C GLN A 134 -27.18 50.01 -32.75
N ILE A 135 -26.69 49.00 -33.47
CA ILE A 135 -25.34 48.95 -34.04
C ILE A 135 -25.18 50.03 -35.12
N LYS A 136 -26.21 50.29 -35.94
CA LYS A 136 -26.24 51.45 -36.86
C LYS A 136 -26.32 52.80 -36.14
N ALA A 137 -26.73 52.83 -34.88
CA ALA A 137 -26.62 54.00 -34.00
C ALA A 137 -25.28 54.05 -33.21
N ILE A 138 -24.58 52.91 -33.10
CA ILE A 138 -23.25 52.71 -32.49
C ILE A 138 -22.12 52.70 -33.55
N GLU A 139 -22.44 52.92 -34.83
CA GLU A 139 -21.51 53.11 -35.97
C GLU A 139 -20.64 54.39 -35.87
N LYS A 140 -20.39 54.88 -34.66
CA LYS A 140 -19.50 56.01 -34.39
C LYS A 140 -18.21 55.68 -33.62
N THR A 141 -17.88 54.42 -33.31
CA THR A 141 -16.67 54.09 -32.53
C THR A 141 -15.76 52.96 -33.05
N PHE A 142 -16.00 52.36 -34.22
CA PHE A 142 -15.19 51.21 -34.70
C PHE A 142 -14.00 51.55 -35.61
N ASP A 143 -13.60 52.82 -35.72
CA ASP A 143 -12.33 53.16 -36.36
C ASP A 143 -11.16 53.17 -35.37
N ASP A 144 -11.39 53.00 -34.05
CA ASP A 144 -10.36 53.20 -33.04
C ASP A 144 -9.41 52.00 -32.89
N ALA A 145 -8.09 52.26 -32.91
CA ALA A 145 -7.07 51.23 -32.77
C ALA A 145 -6.88 50.76 -31.31
N LEU A 146 -7.24 51.61 -30.34
CA LEU A 146 -7.17 51.34 -28.90
C LEU A 146 -8.57 51.17 -28.31
N ILE A 147 -8.86 49.98 -27.78
CA ILE A 147 -10.12 49.66 -27.13
C ILE A 147 -9.88 49.58 -25.61
N PRO A 148 -10.67 50.23 -24.75
CA PRO A 148 -10.56 50.06 -23.31
C PRO A 148 -10.65 48.57 -22.93
N TYR A 149 -9.78 48.11 -22.03
CA TYR A 149 -9.63 46.66 -21.79
C TYR A 149 -10.94 45.99 -21.31
N PHE A 150 -11.77 46.72 -20.54
CA PHE A 150 -13.06 46.22 -20.04
C PHE A 150 -14.11 46.03 -21.14
N GLU A 151 -14.04 46.78 -22.24
CA GLU A 151 -14.88 46.53 -23.43
C GLU A 151 -14.29 45.38 -24.27
N ALA A 152 -12.97 45.33 -24.44
CA ALA A 152 -12.30 44.26 -25.20
C ALA A 152 -12.53 42.86 -24.60
N PHE A 153 -12.59 42.76 -23.26
CA PHE A 153 -12.82 41.52 -22.53
C PHE A 153 -14.18 41.48 -21.80
N LYS A 154 -15.17 42.21 -22.31
CA LYS A 154 -16.49 42.36 -21.68
C LYS A 154 -17.20 41.03 -21.40
N TYR A 155 -17.05 40.06 -22.30
CA TYR A 155 -17.64 38.73 -22.12
C TYR A 155 -16.96 37.97 -20.98
N GLN A 156 -15.63 37.97 -20.93
CA GLN A 156 -14.84 37.28 -19.91
C GLN A 156 -14.98 37.93 -18.53
N LEU A 157 -15.15 39.25 -18.48
CA LEU A 157 -15.37 40.02 -17.25
C LEU A 157 -16.82 39.98 -16.74
N ASN A 158 -17.78 39.45 -17.53
CA ASN A 158 -19.18 39.35 -17.10
C ASN A 158 -19.36 38.27 -16.02
N GLU A 159 -19.89 38.67 -14.87
CA GLU A 159 -20.19 37.78 -13.72
C GLU A 159 -21.23 36.69 -14.04
N ASN A 160 -22.02 36.86 -15.10
CA ASN A 160 -23.01 35.85 -15.55
C ASN A 160 -22.45 34.86 -16.58
N ASN A 161 -21.18 34.99 -16.97
CA ASN A 161 -20.54 34.00 -17.83
C ASN A 161 -20.35 32.72 -17.01
N ASN A 162 -20.84 31.56 -17.48
CA ASN A 162 -20.74 30.27 -16.78
C ASN A 162 -19.58 29.38 -17.29
N ASP A 163 -18.78 29.87 -18.24
CA ASP A 163 -17.67 29.14 -18.85
C ASP A 163 -16.38 29.36 -18.06
N LEU A 164 -16.17 28.53 -17.02
CA LEU A 164 -15.08 28.67 -16.03
C LEU A 164 -13.70 29.02 -16.64
N PRO A 165 -13.21 28.32 -17.67
CA PRO A 165 -11.92 28.63 -18.31
C PRO A 165 -11.81 30.03 -18.92
N ASN A 166 -12.94 30.66 -19.26
CA ASN A 166 -13.03 31.96 -19.90
C ASN A 166 -13.54 33.07 -18.95
N GLN A 167 -13.54 32.84 -17.63
CA GLN A 167 -13.94 33.83 -16.62
C GLN A 167 -12.75 34.64 -16.09
N PHE A 168 -12.81 35.97 -16.20
CA PHE A 168 -11.83 36.92 -15.64
C PHE A 168 -12.30 37.59 -14.33
N HIS A 169 -13.46 37.18 -13.82
CA HIS A 169 -14.00 37.67 -12.55
C HIS A 169 -13.69 36.75 -11.35
N ASN A 170 -13.39 35.46 -11.58
CA ASN A 170 -13.03 34.51 -10.52
C ASN A 170 -11.73 34.87 -9.80
N THR A 171 -11.57 34.37 -8.59
CA THR A 171 -10.37 34.55 -7.77
C THR A 171 -9.10 34.21 -8.54
N PHE A 172 -8.18 35.17 -8.63
CA PHE A 172 -6.86 34.97 -9.21
C PHE A 172 -5.93 34.43 -8.12
N ILE A 173 -5.45 33.20 -8.30
CA ILE A 173 -4.66 32.46 -7.31
C ILE A 173 -3.22 32.33 -7.77
N GLY A 174 -2.29 32.50 -6.83
CA GLY A 174 -0.86 32.44 -7.07
C GLY A 174 -0.29 33.70 -7.76
N ARG A 175 0.95 33.59 -8.22
CA ARG A 175 1.60 34.55 -9.16
C ARG A 175 1.72 36.00 -8.69
N LYS A 176 1.70 36.22 -7.37
CA LYS A 176 1.93 37.55 -6.79
C LYS A 176 3.29 38.13 -7.19
N ALA A 177 4.34 37.30 -7.19
CA ALA A 177 5.67 37.70 -7.61
C ALA A 177 5.72 38.14 -9.09
N ASP A 178 4.94 37.49 -9.96
CA ASP A 178 4.83 37.87 -11.38
C ASP A 178 4.15 39.23 -11.54
N LEU A 179 3.07 39.48 -10.79
CA LEU A 179 2.37 40.77 -10.77
C LEU A 179 3.28 41.89 -10.24
N ASP A 180 3.99 41.65 -9.15
CA ASP A 180 4.91 42.62 -8.55
C ASP A 180 6.07 42.96 -9.52
N ASN A 181 6.57 41.98 -10.28
CA ASN A 181 7.59 42.23 -11.30
C ASN A 181 7.03 42.97 -12.53
N ILE A 182 5.80 42.68 -12.95
CA ILE A 182 5.11 43.45 -13.99
C ILE A 182 4.94 44.91 -13.55
N ASP A 183 4.52 45.16 -12.30
CA ASP A 183 4.40 46.51 -11.72
C ASP A 183 5.76 47.23 -11.73
N TYR A 184 6.82 46.56 -11.28
CA TYR A 184 8.19 47.09 -11.34
C TYR A 184 8.61 47.46 -12.77
N LEU A 185 8.36 46.59 -13.75
CA LEU A 185 8.70 46.86 -15.16
C LEU A 185 7.88 48.02 -15.75
N ILE A 186 6.63 48.19 -15.31
CA ILE A 186 5.77 49.27 -15.80
C ILE A 186 6.14 50.61 -15.15
N LYS A 187 6.25 50.65 -13.82
CA LYS A 187 6.38 51.90 -13.05
C LYS A 187 7.82 52.33 -12.83
N MET A 188 8.75 51.39 -12.62
CA MET A 188 10.13 51.71 -12.20
C MET A 188 11.17 51.52 -13.30
N SER A 189 10.93 50.63 -14.27
CA SER A 189 11.88 50.39 -15.37
C SER A 189 11.80 51.46 -16.45
N ASP A 190 12.94 51.78 -17.05
CA ASP A 190 13.09 52.60 -18.26
C ASP A 190 12.60 51.90 -19.54
N LYS A 191 12.39 50.58 -19.48
CA LYS A 191 11.96 49.78 -20.63
C LYS A 191 10.54 50.14 -21.06
N LYS A 192 10.40 50.56 -22.31
CA LYS A 192 9.10 50.96 -22.90
C LYS A 192 8.20 49.78 -23.26
N ILE A 193 8.80 48.62 -23.46
CA ILE A 193 8.13 47.41 -23.95
C ILE A 193 8.36 46.30 -22.94
N ILE A 194 7.30 45.58 -22.62
CA ILE A 194 7.31 44.45 -21.71
C ILE A 194 6.68 43.28 -22.43
N SER A 195 7.32 42.13 -22.41
CA SER A 195 6.81 40.89 -22.99
C SER A 195 6.51 39.89 -21.88
N VAL A 196 5.26 39.45 -21.83
CA VAL A 196 4.75 38.38 -20.99
C VAL A 196 4.82 37.09 -21.80
N VAL A 197 5.73 36.19 -21.41
CA VAL A 197 6.14 35.03 -22.21
C VAL A 197 5.74 33.73 -21.50
N ALA A 198 4.89 32.91 -22.13
CA ALA A 198 4.46 31.61 -21.60
C ALA A 198 3.77 30.75 -22.65
N ASP A 199 3.61 29.46 -22.39
CA ASP A 199 2.89 28.55 -23.28
C ASP A 199 1.37 28.77 -23.28
N GLY A 200 0.66 28.08 -24.18
CA GLY A 200 -0.79 28.17 -24.29
C GLY A 200 -1.50 27.70 -23.02
N GLY A 201 -2.55 28.40 -22.59
CA GLY A 201 -3.33 28.02 -21.40
C GLY A 201 -2.72 28.39 -20.05
N TYR A 202 -1.51 28.98 -20.02
CA TYR A 202 -0.84 29.40 -18.79
C TYR A 202 -1.36 30.75 -18.25
N GLY A 203 -2.41 31.34 -18.81
CA GLY A 203 -3.01 32.57 -18.27
C GLY A 203 -2.23 33.87 -18.54
N LYS A 204 -1.54 34.00 -19.68
CA LYS A 204 -0.87 35.26 -20.09
C LYS A 204 -1.85 36.44 -20.14
N THR A 205 -2.92 36.32 -20.90
CA THR A 205 -3.96 37.35 -20.98
C THR A 205 -4.57 37.61 -19.59
N ARG A 206 -4.86 36.54 -18.84
CA ARG A 206 -5.42 36.63 -17.48
C ARG A 206 -4.57 37.48 -16.54
N ILE A 207 -3.24 37.29 -16.50
CA ILE A 207 -2.37 38.06 -15.60
C ILE A 207 -2.29 39.54 -16.02
N CYS A 208 -2.31 39.85 -17.32
CA CYS A 208 -2.33 41.24 -17.80
C CYS A 208 -3.62 41.95 -17.36
N ILE A 209 -4.76 41.28 -17.47
CA ILE A 209 -6.05 41.82 -17.03
C ILE A 209 -6.12 41.95 -15.52
N GLU A 210 -5.57 40.99 -14.78
CA GLU A 210 -5.53 41.08 -13.33
C GLU A 210 -4.62 42.22 -12.85
N TYR A 211 -3.50 42.45 -13.54
CA TYR A 211 -2.67 43.62 -13.31
C TYR A 211 -3.45 44.93 -13.53
N PHE A 212 -4.23 45.03 -14.61
CA PHE A 212 -5.06 46.22 -14.86
C PHE A 212 -6.08 46.45 -13.74
N LYS A 213 -6.80 45.40 -13.32
CA LYS A 213 -7.79 45.48 -12.23
C LYS A 213 -7.17 45.90 -10.89
N GLN A 214 -6.02 45.34 -10.53
CA GLN A 214 -5.42 45.56 -9.21
C GLN A 214 -4.65 46.88 -9.12
N TYR A 215 -3.87 47.22 -10.15
CA TYR A 215 -2.87 48.28 -10.09
C TYR A 215 -3.18 49.50 -10.97
N ILE A 216 -4.11 49.40 -11.93
CA ILE A 216 -4.43 50.49 -12.87
C ILE A 216 -5.80 51.11 -12.61
N ASP A 217 -6.85 50.31 -12.44
CA ASP A 217 -8.22 50.82 -12.22
C ASP A 217 -8.36 51.70 -10.97
N ASN A 218 -7.47 51.52 -9.99
CA ASN A 218 -7.44 52.29 -8.75
C ASN A 218 -6.54 53.54 -8.82
N GLU A 219 -5.88 53.80 -9.95
CA GLU A 219 -4.96 54.93 -10.13
C GLU A 219 -5.46 55.90 -11.23
N ASP A 220 -5.91 57.10 -10.82
CA ASP A 220 -6.48 58.12 -11.73
C ASP A 220 -5.55 58.55 -12.87
N ASN A 221 -4.23 58.36 -12.70
CA ASN A 221 -3.19 58.76 -13.64
C ASN A 221 -2.89 57.73 -14.73
N TYR A 222 -3.51 56.54 -14.71
CA TYR A 222 -3.25 55.48 -15.69
C TYR A 222 -4.51 55.11 -16.50
N GLU A 223 -4.30 54.65 -17.72
CA GLU A 223 -5.34 54.07 -18.58
C GLU A 223 -4.81 52.81 -19.28
N ALA A 224 -5.60 51.74 -19.28
CA ALA A 224 -5.26 50.46 -19.90
C ALA A 224 -6.14 50.19 -21.14
N PHE A 225 -5.48 49.96 -22.27
CA PHE A 225 -6.12 49.66 -23.55
C PHE A 225 -5.61 48.35 -24.13
N VAL A 226 -6.41 47.75 -25.00
CA VAL A 226 -6.07 46.59 -25.82
C VAL A 226 -6.01 47.05 -27.27
N LEU A 227 -4.99 46.62 -27.99
CA LEU A 227 -4.84 46.94 -29.40
C LEU A 227 -5.78 46.08 -30.24
N ASP A 228 -6.67 46.72 -31.01
CA ASP A 228 -7.38 46.05 -32.10
C ASP A 228 -6.49 46.04 -33.35
N VAL A 229 -5.87 44.89 -33.57
CA VAL A 229 -4.97 44.67 -34.72
C VAL A 229 -5.70 44.83 -36.05
N SER A 230 -7.00 44.54 -36.11
CA SER A 230 -7.79 44.64 -37.35
C SER A 230 -8.08 46.09 -37.75
N ALA A 231 -8.20 46.99 -36.75
CA ALA A 231 -8.40 48.42 -36.94
C ALA A 231 -7.07 49.23 -37.03
N TYR A 232 -5.92 48.56 -36.86
CA TYR A 232 -4.63 49.23 -36.72
C TYR A 232 -4.21 50.02 -37.97
N LYS A 233 -4.06 51.34 -37.79
CA LYS A 233 -3.38 52.26 -38.70
C LYS A 233 -2.45 53.14 -37.88
N SER A 234 -1.16 53.18 -38.22
CA SER A 234 -0.12 53.88 -37.43
C SER A 234 -0.49 55.33 -37.08
N LEU A 235 -1.06 56.09 -38.01
CA LEU A 235 -1.46 57.48 -37.77
C LEU A 235 -2.63 57.62 -36.78
N ASN A 236 -3.58 56.68 -36.80
CA ASN A 236 -4.71 56.68 -35.88
C ASN A 236 -4.25 56.29 -34.47
N PHE A 237 -3.47 55.21 -34.38
CA PHE A 237 -2.84 54.77 -33.14
C PHE A 237 -2.04 55.90 -32.47
N ALA A 238 -1.20 56.62 -33.24
CA ALA A 238 -0.42 57.75 -32.73
C ALA A 238 -1.29 58.90 -32.18
N ASN A 239 -2.46 59.15 -32.77
CA ASN A 239 -3.37 60.20 -32.30
C ASN A 239 -4.07 59.81 -30.99
N GLN A 240 -4.40 58.52 -30.81
CA GLN A 240 -5.05 58.01 -29.62
C GLN A 240 -4.12 57.92 -28.41
N LEU A 241 -2.81 57.89 -28.62
CA LEU A 241 -1.81 57.94 -27.56
C LEU A 241 -1.59 59.33 -26.95
N LYS A 242 -2.24 60.38 -27.47
CA LYS A 242 -2.14 61.75 -26.94
C LYS A 242 -3.04 61.92 -25.71
N SER A 243 -2.58 61.42 -24.56
CA SER A 243 -3.21 61.63 -23.25
C SER A 243 -2.24 62.33 -22.29
N GLU A 244 -2.77 63.01 -21.29
CA GLU A 244 -1.99 63.50 -20.13
C GLU A 244 -1.71 62.38 -19.12
N LYS A 245 -2.46 61.27 -19.20
CA LYS A 245 -2.30 60.08 -18.35
C LYS A 245 -1.25 59.12 -18.90
N HIS A 246 -0.77 58.22 -18.05
CA HIS A 246 0.07 57.10 -18.46
C HIS A 246 -0.75 56.01 -19.14
N ILE A 247 -0.43 55.70 -20.40
CA ILE A 247 -1.16 54.73 -21.21
C ILE A 247 -0.41 53.40 -21.22
N ILE A 248 -1.10 52.32 -20.91
CA ILE A 248 -0.61 50.95 -21.06
C ILE A 248 -1.40 50.27 -22.17
N VAL A 249 -0.70 49.82 -23.21
CA VAL A 249 -1.32 49.14 -24.36
C VAL A 249 -0.95 47.66 -24.34
N LEU A 250 -1.95 46.79 -24.22
CA LEU A 250 -1.82 45.35 -24.37
C LEU A 250 -1.95 44.95 -25.85
N VAL A 251 -0.94 44.27 -26.38
CA VAL A 251 -0.98 43.57 -27.66
C VAL A 251 -1.03 42.08 -27.35
N ASP A 252 -2.23 41.52 -27.36
CA ASP A 252 -2.45 40.11 -27.05
C ASP A 252 -2.04 39.22 -28.24
N ASP A 253 -1.35 38.11 -27.97
CA ASP A 253 -0.76 37.19 -28.94
C ASP A 253 0.09 37.89 -30.02
N ALA A 254 0.97 38.80 -29.62
CA ALA A 254 1.77 39.65 -30.52
C ALA A 254 2.55 38.88 -31.62
N HIS A 255 2.96 37.64 -31.35
CA HIS A 255 3.61 36.75 -32.31
C HIS A 255 2.76 36.41 -33.56
N LYS A 256 1.44 36.58 -33.52
CA LYS A 256 0.57 36.40 -34.69
C LYS A 256 0.69 37.54 -35.71
N HIS A 257 1.21 38.69 -35.29
CA HIS A 257 1.22 39.92 -36.08
C HIS A 257 2.57 40.65 -36.04
N PRO A 258 3.69 39.99 -36.33
CA PRO A 258 4.99 40.59 -36.10
C PRO A 258 5.29 41.77 -37.05
N ASN A 259 4.66 41.79 -38.23
CA ASN A 259 4.77 42.84 -39.24
C ASN A 259 4.40 44.25 -38.75
N ILE A 260 3.49 44.37 -37.78
CA ILE A 260 3.04 45.69 -37.26
C ILE A 260 3.75 46.11 -35.97
N LEU A 261 4.49 45.20 -35.32
CA LEU A 261 5.09 45.46 -34.00
C LEU A 261 6.13 46.59 -34.05
N ASN A 262 6.96 46.63 -35.10
CA ASN A 262 7.93 47.72 -35.28
C ASN A 262 7.25 49.10 -35.34
N ASP A 263 6.12 49.21 -36.03
CA ASP A 263 5.39 50.48 -36.16
C ASP A 263 4.75 50.88 -34.83
N ILE A 264 4.17 49.92 -34.10
CA ILE A 264 3.56 50.13 -32.79
C ILE A 264 4.62 50.63 -31.80
N ILE A 265 5.75 49.93 -31.73
CA ILE A 265 6.87 50.25 -30.84
C ILE A 265 7.49 51.60 -31.17
N ASN A 266 7.77 51.86 -32.45
CA ASN A 266 8.31 53.15 -32.89
C ASN A 266 7.37 54.32 -32.55
N THR A 267 6.06 54.09 -32.65
CA THR A 267 5.08 55.10 -32.31
C THR A 267 5.06 55.34 -30.79
N ALA A 268 4.99 54.28 -29.97
CA ALA A 268 5.00 54.41 -28.52
C ALA A 268 6.29 55.02 -27.96
N ASN A 269 7.45 54.72 -28.56
CA ASN A 269 8.75 55.29 -28.14
C ASN A 269 8.82 56.82 -28.32
N ARG A 270 7.91 57.44 -29.07
CA ARG A 270 7.81 58.91 -29.20
C ARG A 270 7.03 59.56 -28.06
N HIS A 271 6.44 58.76 -27.16
CA HIS A 271 5.61 59.23 -26.06
C HIS A 271 6.17 58.75 -24.72
N ASP A 272 6.52 59.69 -23.84
CA ASP A 272 7.13 59.38 -22.54
C ASP A 272 6.15 58.71 -21.57
N ASN A 273 4.85 58.93 -21.76
CA ASN A 273 3.78 58.40 -20.92
C ASN A 273 3.21 57.05 -21.41
N VAL A 274 3.75 56.43 -22.46
CA VAL A 274 3.22 55.16 -23.02
C VAL A 274 4.13 53.97 -22.66
N LYS A 275 3.51 52.85 -22.29
CA LYS A 275 4.11 51.51 -22.12
C LYS A 275 3.37 50.49 -22.98
N ILE A 276 4.11 49.59 -23.62
CA ILE A 276 3.53 48.48 -24.40
C ILE A 276 3.74 47.18 -23.64
N MET A 277 2.68 46.38 -23.51
CA MET A 277 2.71 45.03 -23.00
C MET A 277 2.37 44.05 -24.11
N LEU A 278 3.25 43.09 -24.38
CA LEU A 278 3.08 42.06 -25.40
C LEU A 278 2.83 40.73 -24.70
N THR A 279 1.86 39.94 -25.14
CA THR A 279 1.80 38.52 -24.76
C THR A 279 2.36 37.67 -25.90
N VAL A 280 3.30 36.79 -25.58
CA VAL A 280 4.03 36.01 -26.57
C VAL A 280 4.15 34.56 -26.09
N ARG A 281 4.07 33.60 -27.02
CA ARG A 281 4.33 32.19 -26.70
C ARG A 281 5.83 31.95 -26.53
N LYS A 282 6.20 31.11 -25.56
CA LYS A 282 7.62 30.85 -25.20
C LYS A 282 8.46 30.46 -26.42
N ALA A 283 7.98 29.49 -27.22
CA ALA A 283 8.70 29.04 -28.41
C ALA A 283 8.83 30.09 -29.52
N MET A 284 7.87 31.03 -29.62
CA MET A 284 7.85 32.05 -30.67
C MET A 284 8.56 33.34 -30.27
N TYR A 285 9.01 33.44 -29.01
CA TYR A 285 9.55 34.68 -28.46
C TYR A 285 10.78 35.17 -29.22
N GLU A 286 11.81 34.32 -29.35
CA GLU A 286 13.06 34.68 -30.01
C GLU A 286 12.85 35.14 -31.46
N ASP A 287 12.00 34.44 -32.20
CA ASP A 287 11.73 34.78 -33.60
C ASP A 287 10.91 36.07 -33.72
N THR A 288 9.92 36.27 -32.85
CA THR A 288 9.15 37.53 -32.76
C THR A 288 10.07 38.73 -32.47
N ILE A 289 11.06 38.56 -31.58
CA ILE A 289 12.01 39.64 -31.24
C ILE A 289 13.03 39.89 -32.36
N LYS A 290 13.45 38.87 -33.12
CA LYS A 290 14.36 39.03 -34.26
C LYS A 290 13.76 39.91 -35.36
N GLU A 291 12.43 39.87 -35.54
CA GLU A 291 11.74 40.72 -36.50
C GLU A 291 11.73 42.21 -36.12
N LEU A 292 12.03 42.53 -34.85
CA LEU A 292 12.16 43.92 -34.39
C LEU A 292 13.50 44.53 -34.80
N ALA A 293 13.48 45.82 -35.16
CA ALA A 293 14.67 46.61 -35.40
C ALA A 293 15.59 46.60 -34.17
N THR A 294 16.92 46.56 -34.36
CA THR A 294 17.90 46.36 -33.27
C THR A 294 17.77 47.36 -32.12
N HIS A 295 17.44 48.62 -32.41
CA HIS A 295 17.24 49.67 -31.40
C HIS A 295 15.93 49.51 -30.60
N ASN A 296 14.99 48.70 -31.08
CA ASN A 296 13.70 48.41 -30.43
C ASN A 296 13.72 47.12 -29.59
N ARG A 297 14.87 46.46 -29.46
CA ARG A 297 15.01 45.19 -28.73
C ARG A 297 15.22 45.34 -27.22
N ASN A 298 15.16 46.56 -26.68
CA ASN A 298 15.22 46.78 -25.23
C ASN A 298 13.86 46.45 -24.57
N ILE A 299 13.63 45.17 -24.32
CA ILE A 299 12.35 44.63 -23.86
C ILE A 299 12.49 44.06 -22.44
N GLY A 300 11.52 44.36 -21.57
CA GLY A 300 11.37 43.74 -20.26
C GLY A 300 10.71 42.39 -20.44
N ILE A 301 11.20 41.33 -19.77
CA ILE A 301 10.65 39.99 -19.98
C ILE A 301 10.10 39.50 -18.65
N GLN A 302 8.81 39.17 -18.65
CA GLN A 302 8.18 38.38 -17.59
C GLN A 302 7.88 37.00 -18.15
N LYS A 303 8.60 35.98 -17.68
CA LYS A 303 8.28 34.58 -18.02
C LYS A 303 7.26 34.08 -17.02
N ILE A 304 6.18 33.48 -17.49
CA ILE A 304 5.19 32.84 -16.62
C ILE A 304 5.35 31.33 -16.71
N GLU A 305 5.44 30.70 -15.55
CA GLU A 305 5.52 29.24 -15.43
C GLU A 305 4.16 28.61 -15.08
N ARG A 306 4.15 27.28 -14.95
CA ARG A 306 2.97 26.56 -14.45
C ARG A 306 2.72 26.98 -13.01
N LEU A 307 1.47 26.84 -12.56
CA LEU A 307 1.17 27.00 -11.13
C LEU A 307 1.95 25.95 -10.34
N THR A 308 2.45 26.32 -9.15
CA THR A 308 3.04 25.34 -8.25
C THR A 308 1.98 24.33 -7.82
N TYR A 309 2.40 23.22 -7.23
CA TYR A 309 1.46 22.20 -6.76
C TYR A 309 0.50 22.76 -5.70
N GLU A 310 1.00 23.62 -4.80
CA GLU A 310 0.24 24.31 -3.77
C GLU A 310 -0.76 25.30 -4.37
N GLU A 311 -0.31 26.15 -5.31
CA GLU A 311 -1.18 27.09 -6.03
C GLU A 311 -2.28 26.36 -6.81
N THR A 312 -1.95 25.20 -7.39
CA THR A 312 -2.90 24.35 -8.11
C THR A 312 -3.96 23.76 -7.18
N GLN A 313 -3.55 23.25 -6.01
CA GLN A 313 -4.48 22.77 -4.99
C GLN A 313 -5.36 23.89 -4.45
N GLU A 314 -4.81 25.07 -4.21
CA GLU A 314 -5.55 26.24 -3.76
C GLU A 314 -6.60 26.65 -4.81
N LEU A 315 -6.24 26.60 -6.10
CA LEU A 315 -7.18 26.84 -7.19
C LEU A 315 -8.31 25.81 -7.19
N PHE A 316 -8.04 24.51 -7.09
CA PHE A 316 -9.08 23.49 -6.96
C PHE A 316 -9.95 23.69 -5.72
N LYS A 317 -9.36 24.00 -4.55
CA LYS A 317 -10.09 24.28 -3.30
C LYS A 317 -11.04 25.46 -3.44
N SER A 318 -10.61 26.49 -4.17
CA SER A 318 -11.44 27.69 -4.40
C SER A 318 -12.64 27.41 -5.30
N GLN A 319 -12.49 26.54 -6.31
CA GLN A 319 -13.54 26.26 -7.30
C GLN A 319 -14.45 25.10 -6.89
N LEU A 320 -13.94 24.16 -6.08
CA LEU A 320 -14.63 22.94 -5.66
C LEU A 320 -14.66 22.82 -4.12
N PRO A 321 -15.32 23.76 -3.41
CA PRO A 321 -15.40 23.73 -1.96
C PRO A 321 -16.20 22.49 -1.51
N GLY A 322 -15.50 21.50 -0.93
CA GLY A 322 -16.11 20.26 -0.41
C GLY A 322 -15.47 18.96 -0.90
N LEU A 323 -14.58 19.01 -1.90
CA LEU A 323 -13.76 17.85 -2.26
C LEU A 323 -12.78 17.51 -1.14
N LYS A 324 -12.49 16.21 -0.96
CA LYS A 324 -11.49 15.76 0.01
C LYS A 324 -10.09 16.12 -0.50
N GLU A 325 -9.16 16.35 0.43
CA GLU A 325 -7.76 16.69 0.11
C GLU A 325 -7.11 15.68 -0.85
N ILE A 326 -7.43 14.39 -0.73
CA ILE A 326 -6.92 13.32 -1.59
C ILE A 326 -7.39 13.49 -3.04
N GLU A 327 -8.65 13.85 -3.25
CA GLU A 327 -9.22 14.06 -4.58
C GLU A 327 -8.63 15.32 -5.22
N ILE A 328 -8.43 16.37 -4.42
CA ILE A 328 -7.76 17.60 -4.85
C ILE A 328 -6.31 17.32 -5.27
N LYS A 329 -5.57 16.55 -4.48
CA LYS A 329 -4.20 16.11 -4.83
C LYS A 329 -4.14 15.41 -6.18
N LYS A 330 -5.07 14.45 -6.41
CA LYS A 330 -5.16 13.70 -7.67
C LYS A 330 -5.46 14.62 -8.87
N LEU A 331 -6.42 15.53 -8.74
CA LEU A 331 -6.75 16.50 -9.79
C LEU A 331 -5.59 17.47 -10.07
N SER A 332 -4.87 17.89 -9.03
CA SER A 332 -3.64 18.70 -9.18
C SER A 332 -2.59 17.95 -9.98
N ASP A 333 -2.39 16.65 -9.71
CA ASP A 333 -1.43 15.83 -10.44
C ASP A 333 -1.84 15.61 -11.91
N GLU A 334 -3.12 15.47 -12.21
CA GLU A 334 -3.64 15.32 -13.58
C GLU A 334 -3.52 16.63 -14.39
N SER A 335 -3.81 17.78 -13.76
CA SER A 335 -3.75 19.08 -14.43
C SER A 335 -2.32 19.59 -14.69
N LYS A 336 -1.35 19.08 -13.93
CA LYS A 336 0.07 19.48 -13.96
C LYS A 336 0.26 21.00 -13.80
N GLY A 337 -0.65 21.68 -13.10
CA GLY A 337 -0.59 23.11 -12.84
C GLY A 337 -0.85 23.99 -14.05
N ILE A 338 -1.47 23.45 -15.12
CA ILE A 338 -1.86 24.23 -16.29
C ILE A 338 -3.27 24.81 -16.06
N PRO A 339 -3.42 26.15 -15.89
CA PRO A 339 -4.69 26.76 -15.47
C PRO A 339 -5.91 26.41 -16.32
N ILE A 340 -5.79 26.37 -17.66
CA ILE A 340 -6.93 26.02 -18.53
C ILE A 340 -7.44 24.58 -18.30
N VAL A 341 -6.52 23.67 -17.93
CA VAL A 341 -6.85 22.27 -17.62
C VAL A 341 -7.45 22.17 -16.22
N VAL A 342 -6.89 22.90 -15.24
CA VAL A 342 -7.46 22.99 -13.87
C VAL A 342 -8.90 23.46 -13.92
N LEU A 343 -9.17 24.58 -14.61
CA LEU A 343 -10.52 25.15 -14.72
C LEU A 343 -11.45 24.26 -15.53
N GLY A 344 -10.95 23.58 -16.57
CA GLY A 344 -11.70 22.59 -17.33
C GLY A 344 -12.14 21.41 -16.47
N LEU A 345 -11.22 20.84 -15.68
CA LEU A 345 -11.53 19.75 -14.74
C LEU A 345 -12.51 20.20 -13.66
N CYS A 346 -12.40 21.45 -13.17
CA CYS A 346 -13.37 22.02 -12.25
C CYS A 346 -14.77 22.10 -12.89
N LEU A 347 -14.88 22.59 -14.11
CA LEU A 347 -16.15 22.70 -14.83
C LEU A 347 -16.83 21.33 -15.03
N VAL A 348 -16.08 20.33 -15.47
CA VAL A 348 -16.57 18.95 -15.67
C VAL A 348 -17.04 18.36 -14.33
N THR A 349 -16.26 18.55 -13.27
CA THR A 349 -16.60 18.08 -11.93
C THR A 349 -17.86 18.75 -11.38
N LEU A 350 -17.99 20.07 -11.53
CA LEU A 350 -19.19 20.83 -11.11
C LEU A 350 -20.44 20.38 -11.86
N ASN A 351 -20.29 19.98 -13.12
CA ASN A 351 -21.38 19.46 -13.95
C ASN A 351 -21.73 17.99 -13.65
N GLY A 352 -21.05 17.34 -12.69
CA GLY A 352 -21.26 15.93 -12.35
C GLY A 352 -20.84 14.96 -13.46
N LYS A 353 -19.98 15.41 -14.37
CA LYS A 353 -19.44 14.62 -15.49
C LYS A 353 -18.15 13.91 -15.08
N TYR A 354 -17.76 12.87 -15.82
CA TYR A 354 -16.48 12.19 -15.58
C TYR A 354 -15.33 13.04 -16.12
N LYS A 355 -14.16 12.99 -15.48
CA LYS A 355 -12.97 13.74 -15.93
C LYS A 355 -12.59 13.51 -17.41
N SER A 356 -12.85 12.31 -17.94
CA SER A 356 -12.66 11.95 -19.35
C SER A 356 -13.46 12.85 -20.29
N ASP A 357 -14.57 13.40 -19.80
CA ASP A 357 -15.49 14.25 -20.57
C ASP A 357 -14.92 15.65 -20.82
N LEU A 358 -13.79 16.03 -20.18
CA LEU A 358 -13.08 17.26 -20.53
C LEU A 358 -12.70 17.29 -22.02
N SER A 359 -12.37 16.12 -22.58
CA SER A 359 -12.04 15.97 -24.00
C SER A 359 -13.23 16.22 -24.96
N GLU A 360 -14.45 16.25 -24.41
CA GLU A 360 -15.70 16.57 -25.12
C GLU A 360 -16.10 18.04 -25.03
N GLU A 361 -15.55 18.79 -24.07
CA GLU A 361 -15.89 20.21 -23.89
C GLU A 361 -15.41 21.04 -25.08
N ALA A 362 -16.34 21.72 -25.76
CA ALA A 362 -16.10 22.37 -27.05
C ALA A 362 -14.93 23.37 -27.03
N ASN A 363 -14.82 24.15 -25.95
CA ASN A 363 -13.75 25.14 -25.76
C ASN A 363 -12.39 24.47 -25.54
N PHE A 364 -12.35 23.42 -24.73
CA PHE A 364 -11.13 22.66 -24.48
C PHE A 364 -10.64 21.97 -25.75
N LYS A 365 -11.56 21.36 -26.50
CA LYS A 365 -11.28 20.76 -27.80
C LYS A 365 -10.69 21.76 -28.79
N LEU A 366 -11.31 22.93 -28.92
CA LEU A 366 -10.85 23.98 -29.82
C LEU A 366 -9.43 24.43 -29.41
N PHE A 367 -9.18 24.61 -28.12
CA PHE A 367 -7.86 24.92 -27.59
C PHE A 367 -6.81 23.86 -27.92
N VAL A 368 -7.08 22.57 -27.65
CA VAL A 368 -6.13 21.47 -27.95
C VAL A 368 -5.87 21.39 -29.46
N ARG A 369 -6.89 21.59 -30.30
CA ARG A 369 -6.75 21.60 -31.76
C ARG A 369 -5.88 22.74 -32.25
N GLU A 370 -6.05 23.94 -31.70
CA GLU A 370 -5.21 25.10 -32.03
C GLU A 370 -3.76 24.88 -31.58
N LEU A 371 -3.56 24.38 -30.35
CA LEU A 371 -2.24 24.04 -29.83
C LEU A 371 -1.53 23.02 -30.73
N LYS A 372 -2.20 21.91 -31.05
CA LYS A 372 -1.67 20.86 -31.93
C LYS A 372 -1.33 21.40 -33.33
N ASN A 373 -2.24 22.14 -33.96
CA ASN A 373 -2.01 22.71 -35.29
C ASN A 373 -0.83 23.68 -35.30
N GLN A 374 -0.68 24.46 -34.23
CA GLN A 374 0.45 25.33 -34.08
C GLN A 374 1.76 24.54 -33.97
N VAL A 375 1.86 23.57 -33.07
CA VAL A 375 3.08 22.74 -32.93
C VAL A 375 3.45 22.08 -34.26
N ILE A 376 2.47 21.60 -35.02
CA ILE A 376 2.68 21.05 -36.38
C ILE A 376 3.26 22.11 -37.33
N ASN A 377 2.70 23.32 -37.33
CA ASN A 377 3.17 24.39 -38.20
C ASN A 377 4.59 24.84 -37.81
N ASP A 378 4.89 24.95 -36.52
CA ASP A 378 6.15 25.44 -36.02
C ASP A 378 7.29 24.43 -36.33
N ILE A 379 7.06 23.13 -36.09
CA ILE A 379 8.01 22.06 -36.48
C ILE A 379 8.20 22.05 -38.00
N HIS A 380 7.14 22.21 -38.78
CA HIS A 380 7.22 22.25 -40.24
C HIS A 380 8.05 23.43 -40.75
N ILE A 381 7.82 24.64 -40.23
CA ILE A 381 8.55 25.86 -40.64
C ILE A 381 10.03 25.75 -40.29
N LYS A 382 10.33 25.25 -39.08
CA LYS A 382 11.70 25.19 -38.56
C LYS A 382 12.54 24.09 -39.23
N TYR A 383 11.93 22.96 -39.61
CA TYR A 383 12.66 21.75 -40.04
C TYR A 383 12.24 21.15 -41.38
N LEU A 384 11.23 21.72 -42.06
CA LEU A 384 10.73 21.25 -43.35
C LEU A 384 10.19 19.81 -43.35
N ILE A 385 9.86 19.26 -42.18
CA ILE A 385 9.20 17.95 -42.08
C ILE A 385 7.73 18.11 -42.51
N ASP A 386 7.22 17.15 -43.29
CA ASP A 386 5.84 17.19 -43.78
C ASP A 386 4.81 17.22 -42.64
N LYS A 387 3.81 18.11 -42.75
CA LYS A 387 2.78 18.31 -41.71
C LYS A 387 1.97 17.04 -41.44
N GLU A 388 1.75 16.21 -42.45
CA GLU A 388 1.03 14.94 -42.29
C GLU A 388 1.83 13.95 -41.46
N LYS A 389 3.15 13.85 -41.68
CA LYS A 389 4.07 13.01 -40.88
C LYS A 389 4.08 13.44 -39.41
N ILE A 390 4.19 14.76 -39.14
CA ILE A 390 4.17 15.30 -37.77
C ILE A 390 2.82 15.00 -37.10
N ASN A 391 1.71 15.28 -37.80
CA ASN A 391 0.37 15.02 -37.30
C ASN A 391 0.18 13.53 -36.99
N LYS A 392 0.63 12.64 -37.87
CA LYS A 392 0.52 11.19 -37.68
C LYS A 392 1.38 10.70 -36.51
N THR A 393 2.59 11.24 -36.27
CA THR A 393 3.35 10.96 -35.04
C THR A 393 2.55 11.32 -33.79
N ILE A 394 2.01 12.54 -33.73
CA ILE A 394 1.22 13.01 -32.57
C ILE A 394 0.00 12.10 -32.33
N GLN A 395 -0.64 11.64 -33.40
CA GLN A 395 -1.77 10.70 -33.29
C GLN A 395 -1.33 9.32 -32.78
N LEU A 396 -0.25 8.77 -33.30
CA LEU A 396 0.29 7.49 -32.83
C LEU A 396 0.70 7.56 -31.35
N LEU A 397 1.30 8.68 -30.93
CA LEU A 397 1.56 8.93 -29.51
C LEU A 397 0.28 8.91 -28.69
N SER A 398 -0.81 9.56 -29.15
CA SER A 398 -2.09 9.53 -28.41
C SER A 398 -2.70 8.12 -28.32
N PHE A 399 -2.43 7.25 -29.28
CA PHE A 399 -2.95 5.88 -29.27
C PHE A 399 -2.14 4.94 -28.37
N PHE A 400 -0.81 5.09 -28.34
CA PHE A 400 0.09 4.11 -27.74
C PHE A 400 0.84 4.62 -26.49
N SER A 401 0.64 5.88 -26.09
CA SER A 401 1.26 6.42 -24.88
C SER A 401 0.80 5.66 -23.62
N PRO A 402 1.69 5.43 -22.64
CA PRO A 402 3.12 5.76 -22.66
C PRO A 402 3.95 4.80 -23.55
N ILE A 403 4.80 5.35 -24.42
CA ILE A 403 5.75 4.58 -25.24
C ILE A 403 7.10 4.54 -24.52
N LYS A 404 7.75 3.38 -24.39
CA LYS A 404 9.09 3.32 -23.80
C LYS A 404 10.07 4.09 -24.69
N ASN A 405 10.94 4.88 -24.09
CA ASN A 405 12.03 5.57 -24.79
C ASN A 405 13.18 4.59 -25.08
N SER A 406 12.85 3.46 -25.72
CA SER A 406 13.78 2.42 -26.16
C SER A 406 13.86 2.39 -27.68
N GLU A 407 15.00 1.93 -28.20
CA GLU A 407 15.23 1.84 -29.65
C GLU A 407 14.19 0.98 -30.36
N GLU A 408 13.76 -0.12 -29.73
CA GLU A 408 12.76 -1.05 -30.25
C GLU A 408 11.40 -0.40 -30.50
N GLU A 409 10.85 0.32 -29.51
CA GLU A 409 9.53 0.93 -29.64
C GLU A 409 9.55 2.17 -30.53
N ILE A 410 10.65 2.93 -30.53
CA ILE A 410 10.82 4.07 -31.45
C ILE A 410 10.95 3.56 -32.89
N LEU A 411 11.65 2.44 -33.12
CA LEU A 411 11.71 1.79 -34.43
C LEU A 411 10.31 1.39 -34.90
N GLU A 412 9.49 0.81 -34.04
CA GLU A 412 8.13 0.41 -34.43
C GLU A 412 7.22 1.62 -34.69
N LEU A 413 7.34 2.68 -33.88
CA LEU A 413 6.66 3.95 -34.12
C LEU A 413 7.02 4.55 -35.49
N SER A 414 8.30 4.48 -35.87
CA SER A 414 8.80 4.97 -37.16
C SER A 414 8.19 4.20 -38.34
N LYS A 415 8.08 2.87 -38.23
CA LYS A 415 7.45 2.00 -39.25
C LYS A 415 5.96 2.31 -39.40
N LEU A 416 5.23 2.48 -38.30
CA LEU A 416 3.81 2.81 -38.34
C LEU A 416 3.56 4.20 -38.95
N ASN A 417 4.50 5.12 -38.76
CA ASN A 417 4.42 6.45 -39.31
C ASN A 417 4.95 6.58 -40.75
N ASP A 418 5.62 5.56 -41.28
CA ASP A 418 6.29 5.57 -42.59
C ASP A 418 7.39 6.67 -42.68
N ILE A 419 8.17 6.82 -41.60
CA ILE A 419 9.35 7.71 -41.52
C ILE A 419 10.55 6.95 -40.97
N ASP A 420 11.77 7.46 -41.17
CA ASP A 420 12.95 6.82 -40.60
C ASP A 420 13.08 7.08 -39.09
N VAL A 421 13.88 6.26 -38.42
CA VAL A 421 14.10 6.33 -36.96
C VAL A 421 14.78 7.64 -36.55
N GLY A 422 15.66 8.18 -37.40
CA GLY A 422 16.32 9.47 -37.17
C GLY A 422 15.33 10.62 -37.22
N GLU A 423 14.51 10.69 -38.28
CA GLU A 423 13.38 11.63 -38.39
C GLU A 423 12.40 11.49 -37.21
N THR A 424 12.14 10.26 -36.74
CA THR A 424 11.25 10.01 -35.58
C THR A 424 11.83 10.58 -34.29
N ASN A 425 13.11 10.30 -34.00
CA ASN A 425 13.80 10.84 -32.84
C ASN A 425 13.83 12.36 -32.86
N LEU A 426 14.11 12.94 -34.02
CA LEU A 426 14.11 14.37 -34.24
C LEU A 426 12.74 14.99 -33.95
N LEU A 427 11.65 14.37 -34.42
CA LEU A 427 10.29 14.81 -34.11
C LEU A 427 9.99 14.74 -32.60
N LEU A 428 10.42 13.68 -31.93
CA LEU A 428 10.22 13.50 -30.49
C LEU A 428 11.00 14.55 -29.68
N ASP A 429 12.25 14.83 -30.04
CA ASP A 429 13.06 15.89 -29.40
C ASP A 429 12.37 17.26 -29.51
N TYR A 430 11.75 17.54 -30.65
CA TYR A 430 11.05 18.82 -30.82
C TYR A 430 9.72 18.86 -30.11
N LEU A 431 8.92 17.80 -30.15
CA LEU A 431 7.70 17.75 -29.34
C LEU A 431 8.02 17.94 -27.85
N GLU A 432 9.19 17.49 -27.38
CA GLU A 432 9.69 17.76 -26.02
C GLU A 432 10.14 19.21 -25.83
N GLU A 433 10.86 19.82 -26.80
CA GLU A 433 11.22 21.25 -26.78
C GLU A 433 10.00 22.16 -26.63
N TYR A 434 8.87 21.80 -27.26
CA TYR A 434 7.59 22.50 -27.14
C TYR A 434 6.79 22.14 -25.87
N GLU A 435 7.35 21.33 -24.97
CA GLU A 435 6.69 20.79 -23.78
C GLU A 435 5.34 20.07 -24.09
N PHE A 436 5.14 19.64 -25.34
CA PHE A 436 3.92 18.98 -25.79
C PHE A 436 3.90 17.50 -25.41
N ILE A 437 5.09 16.90 -25.32
CA ILE A 437 5.31 15.57 -24.77
C ILE A 437 6.29 15.63 -23.60
N ALA A 438 6.23 14.63 -22.74
CA ALA A 438 7.31 14.30 -21.83
C ALA A 438 8.11 13.13 -22.42
N ARG A 439 9.44 13.22 -22.45
CA ARG A 439 10.32 12.16 -22.95
C ARG A 439 11.41 11.84 -21.92
N LYS A 440 11.17 10.81 -21.10
CA LYS A 440 12.11 10.33 -20.07
C LYS A 440 12.44 8.85 -20.32
N SER A 441 12.10 7.96 -19.39
CA SER A 441 12.02 6.51 -19.65
C SER A 441 10.84 6.16 -20.54
N GLU A 442 9.81 7.02 -20.56
CA GLU A 442 8.59 6.89 -21.35
C GLU A 442 8.28 8.20 -22.08
N ILE A 443 7.45 8.07 -23.11
CA ILE A 443 7.06 9.10 -24.07
C ILE A 443 5.54 9.19 -24.09
N TYR A 444 4.98 10.33 -23.73
CA TYR A 444 3.54 10.56 -23.72
C TYR A 444 3.20 12.05 -23.89
N ILE A 445 2.00 12.33 -24.39
CA ILE A 445 1.48 13.70 -24.55
C ILE A 445 1.11 14.24 -23.17
N LYS A 446 1.49 15.48 -22.86
CA LYS A 446 1.25 16.09 -21.54
C LYS A 446 0.46 17.40 -21.66
N PRO A 447 -0.55 17.62 -20.80
CA PRO A 447 -1.14 16.67 -19.86
C PRO A 447 -2.09 15.68 -20.55
N ASP A 448 -2.44 14.59 -19.86
CA ASP A 448 -3.24 13.47 -20.36
C ASP A 448 -4.53 13.89 -21.09
N PRO A 449 -5.30 14.90 -20.64
CA PRO A 449 -6.50 15.33 -21.35
C PRO A 449 -6.24 15.83 -22.79
N TYR A 450 -5.02 16.28 -23.11
CA TYR A 450 -4.65 16.58 -24.50
C TYR A 450 -4.57 15.30 -25.33
N SER A 451 -3.97 14.24 -24.76
CA SER A 451 -3.88 12.93 -25.40
C SER A 451 -5.26 12.39 -25.73
N ASP A 452 -6.19 12.40 -24.77
CA ASP A 452 -7.57 11.91 -24.95
C ASP A 452 -8.30 12.67 -26.06
N THR A 453 -8.20 14.00 -26.05
CA THR A 453 -8.82 14.86 -27.06
C THR A 453 -8.27 14.57 -28.47
N ILE A 454 -6.95 14.36 -28.58
CA ILE A 454 -6.28 14.04 -29.84
C ILE A 454 -6.63 12.64 -30.32
N LEU A 455 -6.72 11.67 -29.41
CA LEU A 455 -7.15 10.30 -29.69
C LEU A 455 -8.56 10.31 -30.29
N LEU A 456 -9.50 11.02 -29.65
CA LEU A 456 -10.89 11.15 -30.12
C LEU A 456 -11.00 11.91 -31.45
N ASP A 457 -10.20 12.94 -31.69
CA ASP A 457 -10.12 13.63 -32.99
C ASP A 457 -9.59 12.70 -34.10
N SER A 458 -8.89 11.64 -33.71
CA SER A 458 -8.16 10.74 -34.62
C SER A 458 -8.81 9.35 -34.71
N ALA A 459 -9.94 9.13 -34.03
CA ALA A 459 -10.60 7.84 -33.87
C ALA A 459 -10.87 7.10 -35.20
N THR A 460 -11.16 7.84 -36.28
CA THR A 460 -11.40 7.27 -37.62
C THR A 460 -10.20 6.48 -38.17
N ARG A 461 -8.97 6.76 -37.70
CA ARG A 461 -7.74 6.06 -38.10
C ARG A 461 -7.54 4.72 -37.38
N ILE A 462 -8.24 4.45 -36.27
CA ILE A 462 -8.11 3.20 -35.50
C ILE A 462 -8.38 1.98 -36.38
N LYS A 463 -9.45 2.01 -37.19
CA LYS A 463 -9.81 0.92 -38.14
C LYS A 463 -8.70 0.61 -39.14
N TYR A 464 -7.86 1.59 -39.48
CA TYR A 464 -6.70 1.40 -40.35
C TYR A 464 -5.49 0.87 -39.57
N LEU A 465 -5.25 1.39 -38.36
CA LEU A 465 -4.15 0.95 -37.49
C LEU A 465 -4.26 -0.51 -37.08
N LEU A 466 -5.48 -0.99 -36.78
CA LEU A 466 -5.72 -2.40 -36.44
C LEU A 466 -5.43 -3.38 -37.59
N LYS A 467 -5.21 -2.90 -38.83
CA LYS A 467 -4.75 -3.71 -39.97
C LYS A 467 -3.23 -3.81 -40.09
N LYS A 468 -2.48 -3.07 -39.26
CA LYS A 468 -1.01 -3.08 -39.21
C LYS A 468 -0.54 -4.00 -38.07
N ASP A 469 0.75 -4.34 -38.07
CA ASP A 469 1.34 -5.05 -36.92
C ASP A 469 1.57 -4.04 -35.79
N ILE A 470 0.78 -4.15 -34.73
CA ILE A 470 0.84 -3.27 -33.55
C ILE A 470 0.99 -4.08 -32.26
N LYS A 471 1.48 -5.33 -32.34
CA LYS A 471 1.52 -6.26 -31.21
C LYS A 471 2.21 -5.69 -29.97
N ILE A 472 3.27 -4.89 -30.14
CA ILE A 472 4.02 -4.28 -29.04
C ILE A 472 3.24 -3.15 -28.32
N PHE A 473 2.18 -2.62 -28.94
CA PHE A 473 1.39 -1.51 -28.42
C PHE A 473 -0.08 -1.85 -28.15
N ILE A 474 -0.51 -3.10 -28.43
CA ILE A 474 -1.92 -3.48 -28.39
C ILE A 474 -2.53 -3.31 -26.99
N ASP A 475 -1.75 -3.59 -25.95
CA ASP A 475 -2.15 -3.43 -24.56
C ASP A 475 -2.44 -1.96 -24.23
N ARG A 476 -1.58 -1.04 -24.65
CA ARG A 476 -1.71 0.40 -24.40
C ARG A 476 -2.84 1.00 -25.22
N LEU A 477 -2.99 0.55 -26.47
CA LEU A 477 -4.13 0.92 -27.30
C LEU A 477 -5.45 0.54 -26.61
N ILE A 478 -5.56 -0.68 -26.09
CA ILE A 478 -6.77 -1.12 -25.37
C ILE A 478 -7.01 -0.24 -24.14
N ARG A 479 -5.99 0.01 -23.32
CA ARG A 479 -6.12 0.88 -22.13
C ARG A 479 -6.64 2.26 -22.49
N ASN A 480 -6.00 2.92 -23.46
CA ASN A 480 -6.36 4.27 -23.88
C ASN A 480 -7.76 4.34 -24.52
N LEU A 481 -8.16 3.31 -25.28
CA LEU A 481 -9.50 3.25 -25.86
C LEU A 481 -10.58 3.05 -24.79
N VAL A 482 -10.37 2.15 -23.82
CA VAL A 482 -11.31 1.96 -22.71
C VAL A 482 -11.43 3.22 -21.84
N GLU A 483 -10.38 4.06 -21.78
CA GLU A 483 -10.46 5.33 -21.08
C GLU A 483 -11.48 6.31 -21.68
N VAL A 484 -11.60 6.34 -23.01
CA VAL A 484 -12.46 7.29 -23.75
C VAL A 484 -13.74 6.69 -24.32
N GLU A 485 -14.07 5.44 -23.96
CA GLU A 485 -15.12 4.66 -24.63
C GLU A 485 -16.53 5.24 -24.59
N GLN A 486 -16.81 6.11 -23.62
CA GLN A 486 -18.11 6.75 -23.44
C GLN A 486 -18.34 7.91 -24.43
N SER A 487 -17.30 8.30 -25.17
CA SER A 487 -17.36 9.36 -26.18
C SER A 487 -18.26 8.97 -27.36
N GLU A 488 -19.23 9.82 -27.68
CA GLU A 488 -20.04 9.69 -28.90
C GLU A 488 -19.22 9.87 -30.19
N ARG A 489 -18.00 10.41 -30.09
CA ARG A 489 -17.10 10.64 -31.24
C ARG A 489 -16.29 9.41 -31.62
N LEU A 490 -16.29 8.39 -30.76
CA LEU A 490 -15.66 7.12 -31.05
C LEU A 490 -16.58 6.27 -31.94
N ASP A 491 -16.46 6.41 -33.27
CA ASP A 491 -17.13 5.56 -34.28
C ASP A 491 -16.50 4.14 -34.37
N PHE A 492 -16.17 3.55 -33.22
CA PHE A 492 -15.50 2.27 -33.11
C PHE A 492 -15.98 1.53 -31.85
N SER A 493 -16.60 0.36 -32.03
CA SER A 493 -16.95 -0.51 -30.91
C SER A 493 -15.69 -1.20 -30.40
N ILE A 494 -15.30 -0.83 -29.18
CA ILE A 494 -14.15 -1.42 -28.47
C ILE A 494 -14.41 -2.87 -28.08
N ASP A 495 -15.68 -3.28 -27.96
CA ASP A 495 -16.06 -4.61 -27.51
C ASP A 495 -15.47 -5.73 -28.38
N ASN A 496 -15.40 -5.55 -29.70
CA ASN A 496 -14.79 -6.55 -30.59
C ASN A 496 -13.28 -6.70 -30.33
N LEU A 497 -12.57 -5.59 -30.13
CA LEU A 497 -11.13 -5.59 -29.80
C LEU A 497 -10.88 -6.26 -28.45
N LEU A 498 -11.75 -5.98 -27.47
CA LEU A 498 -11.70 -6.60 -26.14
C LEU A 498 -12.01 -8.09 -26.23
N LEU A 499 -13.00 -8.52 -27.01
CA LEU A 499 -13.34 -9.93 -27.21
C LEU A 499 -12.18 -10.70 -27.85
N ASP A 500 -11.52 -10.12 -28.86
CA ASP A 500 -10.33 -10.72 -29.47
C ASP A 500 -9.19 -10.84 -28.45
N PHE A 501 -8.93 -9.79 -27.67
CA PHE A 501 -7.92 -9.79 -26.60
C PHE A 501 -8.23 -10.83 -25.51
N VAL A 502 -9.48 -10.92 -25.06
CA VAL A 502 -9.99 -11.91 -24.09
C VAL A 502 -9.80 -13.33 -24.63
N SER A 503 -10.17 -13.56 -25.89
CA SER A 503 -10.04 -14.88 -26.52
C SER A 503 -8.59 -15.37 -26.57
N SER A 504 -7.62 -14.45 -26.60
CA SER A 504 -6.19 -14.78 -26.60
C SER A 504 -5.73 -15.50 -25.33
N PHE A 505 -6.44 -15.34 -24.20
CA PHE A 505 -6.10 -16.00 -22.94
C PHE A 505 -6.33 -17.52 -22.97
N LYS A 506 -7.15 -18.04 -23.90
CA LYS A 506 -7.39 -19.48 -24.05
C LYS A 506 -6.15 -20.27 -24.49
N ASN A 507 -5.27 -19.64 -25.28
CA ASN A 507 -4.20 -20.32 -26.01
C ASN A 507 -2.79 -19.79 -25.66
N LYS A 508 -2.62 -19.06 -24.56
CA LYS A 508 -1.29 -18.54 -24.19
C LYS A 508 -0.35 -19.66 -23.71
N GLN A 509 0.80 -19.75 -24.37
CA GLN A 509 1.90 -20.60 -23.94
C GLN A 509 2.44 -20.11 -22.59
N THR A 510 2.66 -21.06 -21.67
CA THR A 510 3.23 -20.80 -20.33
C THR A 510 4.45 -21.67 -20.09
N ASP A 511 5.02 -22.20 -21.17
CA ASP A 511 6.01 -23.28 -21.14
C ASP A 511 7.43 -22.75 -20.95
N ASN A 512 7.62 -21.41 -20.99
CA ASN A 512 8.88 -20.72 -20.77
C ASN A 512 8.68 -19.35 -20.09
N GLU A 513 9.77 -18.75 -19.58
CA GLU A 513 9.74 -17.46 -18.85
C GLU A 513 9.18 -16.31 -19.68
N GLU A 514 9.45 -16.30 -20.99
CA GLU A 514 8.94 -15.28 -21.91
C GLU A 514 7.40 -15.34 -21.99
N GLY A 515 6.82 -16.54 -22.10
CA GLY A 515 5.38 -16.77 -22.08
C GLY A 515 4.73 -16.32 -20.78
N ILE A 516 5.39 -16.57 -19.63
CA ILE A 516 4.93 -16.11 -18.31
C ILE A 516 4.96 -14.58 -18.25
N SER A 517 6.05 -13.94 -18.69
CA SER A 517 6.17 -12.47 -18.72
C SER A 517 5.10 -11.80 -19.59
N ILE A 518 4.80 -12.39 -20.75
CA ILE A 518 3.74 -11.95 -21.66
C ILE A 518 2.35 -12.16 -21.03
N LEU A 519 2.13 -13.24 -20.28
CA LEU A 519 0.87 -13.45 -19.55
C LEU A 519 0.69 -12.40 -18.44
N VAL A 520 1.72 -12.15 -17.64
CA VAL A 520 1.71 -11.11 -16.60
C VAL A 520 1.39 -9.74 -17.19
N SER A 521 2.04 -9.35 -18.29
CA SER A 521 1.76 -8.07 -18.97
C SER A 521 0.30 -7.94 -19.42
N ASN A 522 -0.27 -9.01 -19.97
CA ASN A 522 -1.68 -9.00 -20.36
C ASN A 522 -2.63 -8.96 -19.15
N LEU A 523 -2.29 -9.61 -18.04
CA LEU A 523 -3.08 -9.54 -16.81
C LEU A 523 -3.04 -8.15 -16.19
N GLU A 524 -1.88 -7.49 -16.13
CA GLU A 524 -1.78 -6.08 -15.71
C GLU A 524 -2.60 -5.16 -16.63
N THR A 525 -2.68 -5.51 -17.91
CA THR A 525 -3.55 -4.82 -18.87
C THR A 525 -5.02 -4.97 -18.51
N LEU A 526 -5.52 -6.21 -18.29
CA LEU A 526 -6.89 -6.44 -17.80
C LEU A 526 -7.16 -5.69 -16.51
N LYS A 527 -6.24 -5.77 -15.53
CA LYS A 527 -6.34 -5.14 -14.22
C LYS A 527 -6.55 -3.63 -14.32
N SER A 528 -5.83 -2.95 -15.21
CA SER A 528 -5.94 -1.49 -15.37
C SER A 528 -7.34 -1.01 -15.78
N PHE A 529 -8.14 -1.83 -16.46
CA PHE A 529 -9.51 -1.46 -16.85
C PHE A 529 -10.62 -2.34 -16.23
N THR A 530 -10.30 -3.22 -15.28
CA THR A 530 -11.29 -4.14 -14.67
C THR A 530 -12.41 -3.40 -13.95
N TYR A 531 -12.15 -2.20 -13.40
CA TYR A 531 -13.20 -1.37 -12.81
C TYR A 531 -14.26 -0.92 -13.83
N LYS A 532 -13.87 -0.66 -15.08
CA LYS A 532 -14.78 -0.24 -16.16
C LYS A 532 -15.45 -1.43 -16.85
N LYS A 533 -14.71 -2.54 -17.05
CA LYS A 533 -15.19 -3.74 -17.76
C LYS A 533 -15.10 -5.03 -16.93
N PRO A 534 -15.76 -5.09 -15.76
CA PRO A 534 -15.60 -6.23 -14.83
C PRO A 534 -16.02 -7.57 -15.47
N ARG A 535 -17.12 -7.59 -16.24
CA ARG A 535 -17.64 -8.81 -16.90
C ARG A 535 -16.67 -9.36 -17.95
N ILE A 536 -16.04 -8.49 -18.74
CA ILE A 536 -15.11 -8.89 -19.81
C ILE A 536 -13.83 -9.45 -19.19
N CYS A 537 -13.28 -8.78 -18.17
CA CYS A 537 -12.11 -9.27 -17.45
C CYS A 537 -12.40 -10.60 -16.74
N PHE A 538 -13.57 -10.74 -16.11
CA PHE A 538 -14.00 -12.01 -15.53
C PHE A 538 -14.00 -13.16 -16.55
N LEU A 539 -14.54 -12.93 -17.76
CA LEU A 539 -14.53 -13.94 -18.82
C LEU A 539 -13.11 -14.33 -19.25
N ALA A 540 -12.18 -13.37 -19.35
CA ALA A 540 -10.78 -13.66 -19.66
C ALA A 540 -10.12 -14.53 -18.59
N ILE A 541 -10.37 -14.24 -17.31
CA ILE A 541 -9.84 -15.05 -16.21
C ILE A 541 -10.47 -16.43 -16.19
N LYS A 542 -11.78 -16.54 -16.43
CA LYS A 542 -12.49 -17.83 -16.57
C LYS A 542 -11.88 -18.67 -17.69
N ASP A 543 -11.64 -18.08 -18.85
CA ASP A 543 -11.02 -18.74 -20.00
C ASP A 543 -9.58 -19.19 -19.69
N LEU A 544 -8.80 -18.36 -18.98
CA LEU A 544 -7.44 -18.71 -18.54
C LEU A 544 -7.47 -19.90 -17.57
N ILE A 545 -8.27 -19.84 -16.50
CA ILE A 545 -8.39 -20.91 -15.49
C ILE A 545 -8.80 -22.23 -16.16
N ASN A 546 -9.82 -22.18 -17.02
CA ASN A 546 -10.31 -23.36 -17.74
C ASN A 546 -9.23 -23.97 -18.65
N SER A 547 -8.45 -23.14 -19.37
CA SER A 547 -7.38 -23.62 -20.25
C SER A 547 -6.19 -24.23 -19.49
N LYS A 548 -6.00 -23.87 -18.22
CA LYS A 548 -4.92 -24.36 -17.35
C LYS A 548 -5.39 -25.39 -16.31
N ALA A 549 -6.64 -25.83 -16.36
CA ALA A 549 -7.22 -26.74 -15.37
C ALA A 549 -6.47 -28.08 -15.20
N ALA A 550 -5.75 -28.53 -16.22
CA ALA A 550 -4.96 -29.76 -16.23
C ALA A 550 -3.42 -29.55 -16.10
N SER A 551 -2.95 -28.32 -15.88
CA SER A 551 -1.53 -27.99 -15.82
C SER A 551 -1.04 -27.92 -14.38
N ASP A 552 -0.44 -29.00 -13.85
CA ASP A 552 0.07 -29.03 -12.48
C ASP A 552 1.16 -27.97 -12.22
N GLU A 553 2.00 -27.69 -13.23
CA GLU A 553 3.05 -26.66 -13.14
C GLU A 553 2.48 -25.26 -12.87
N PHE A 554 1.35 -24.91 -13.50
CA PHE A 554 0.68 -23.63 -13.29
C PHE A 554 0.18 -23.47 -11.85
N TRP A 555 -0.24 -24.56 -11.19
CA TRP A 555 -0.86 -24.51 -9.86
C TRP A 555 0.11 -24.70 -8.69
N HIS A 556 1.17 -25.50 -8.85
CA HIS A 556 1.97 -26.04 -7.73
C HIS A 556 3.47 -25.73 -7.73
N LYS A 557 4.01 -24.98 -8.71
CA LYS A 557 5.45 -24.65 -8.71
C LYS A 557 5.79 -23.64 -7.60
N GLU A 558 6.18 -24.14 -6.43
CA GLU A 558 6.80 -23.35 -5.36
C GLU A 558 8.21 -22.93 -5.80
N GLU A 559 8.49 -21.63 -5.81
CA GLU A 559 9.78 -21.12 -6.29
C GLU A 559 10.82 -21.02 -5.17
N VAL A 560 11.97 -21.65 -5.43
CA VAL A 560 13.15 -21.72 -4.58
C VAL A 560 14.10 -20.52 -4.81
N HIS A 561 13.80 -19.59 -5.73
CA HIS A 561 14.70 -18.46 -6.05
C HIS A 561 14.02 -17.09 -6.00
N PHE A 562 14.47 -16.26 -5.06
CA PHE A 562 13.75 -15.07 -4.59
C PHE A 562 14.05 -13.77 -5.35
N PHE A 563 14.93 -13.74 -6.36
CA PHE A 563 15.51 -12.44 -6.77
C PHE A 563 15.30 -11.90 -8.19
N TYR A 564 15.07 -12.67 -9.26
CA TYR A 564 15.04 -12.04 -10.61
C TYR A 564 14.15 -12.67 -11.71
N THR A 565 13.18 -13.53 -11.41
CA THR A 565 12.29 -14.13 -12.44
C THR A 565 10.82 -13.82 -12.16
N LYS A 566 10.09 -13.30 -13.16
CA LYS A 566 8.63 -13.18 -13.10
C LYS A 566 8.03 -14.58 -12.99
N SER A 567 7.22 -14.79 -11.96
CA SER A 567 6.83 -16.12 -11.51
C SER A 567 5.33 -16.39 -11.70
N PHE A 568 4.92 -17.66 -11.61
CA PHE A 568 3.50 -17.99 -11.52
C PHE A 568 2.83 -17.35 -10.29
N LYS A 569 3.60 -16.95 -9.26
CA LYS A 569 3.08 -16.18 -8.12
C LYS A 569 2.47 -14.86 -8.58
N GLU A 570 3.19 -14.08 -9.39
CA GLU A 570 2.72 -12.78 -9.93
C GLU A 570 1.49 -12.96 -10.83
N VAL A 571 1.43 -14.05 -11.60
CA VAL A 571 0.26 -14.44 -12.40
C VAL A 571 -0.96 -14.65 -11.50
N HIS A 572 -0.80 -15.43 -10.43
CA HIS A 572 -1.89 -15.72 -9.49
C HIS A 572 -2.32 -14.48 -8.69
N GLU A 573 -1.39 -13.64 -8.23
CA GLU A 573 -1.70 -12.36 -7.56
C GLU A 573 -2.55 -11.45 -8.45
N ASN A 574 -2.22 -11.39 -9.75
CA ASN A 574 -3.02 -10.65 -10.73
C ASN A 574 -4.40 -11.26 -10.95
N ILE A 575 -4.53 -12.58 -11.07
CA ILE A 575 -5.82 -13.29 -11.16
C ILE A 575 -6.70 -12.96 -9.96
N GLU A 576 -6.17 -13.10 -8.74
CA GLU A 576 -6.90 -12.83 -7.51
C GLU A 576 -7.35 -11.36 -7.43
N THR A 577 -6.47 -10.42 -7.83
CA THR A 577 -6.77 -8.98 -7.88
C THR A 577 -7.90 -8.67 -8.88
N ILE A 578 -7.83 -9.21 -10.10
CA ILE A 578 -8.84 -8.97 -11.15
C ILE A 578 -10.19 -9.53 -10.71
N LEU A 579 -10.26 -10.76 -10.20
CA LEU A 579 -11.52 -11.35 -9.72
C LEU A 579 -12.10 -10.55 -8.56
N SER A 580 -11.24 -10.02 -7.70
CA SER A 580 -11.65 -9.15 -6.60
C SER A 580 -12.25 -7.82 -7.06
N ILE A 581 -11.64 -7.16 -8.04
CA ILE A 581 -12.19 -5.93 -8.64
C ILE A 581 -13.48 -6.24 -9.41
N ALA A 582 -13.52 -7.37 -10.15
CA ALA A 582 -14.71 -7.78 -10.89
C ALA A 582 -15.91 -8.02 -9.95
N ALA A 583 -15.69 -8.70 -8.83
CA ALA A 583 -16.71 -8.88 -7.80
C ALA A 583 -17.16 -7.57 -7.16
N LEU A 584 -16.23 -6.63 -6.90
CA LEU A 584 -16.53 -5.30 -6.35
C LEU A 584 -17.51 -4.52 -7.24
N ASN A 585 -17.45 -4.71 -8.57
CA ASN A 585 -18.29 -4.03 -9.55
C ASN A 585 -19.42 -4.93 -10.12
N SER A 586 -19.75 -6.04 -9.45
CA SER A 586 -20.85 -6.94 -9.82
C SER A 586 -22.01 -6.78 -8.83
N HIS A 587 -23.18 -6.37 -9.32
CA HIS A 587 -24.36 -6.05 -8.48
C HIS A 587 -25.54 -6.99 -8.72
N LYS A 588 -25.43 -7.94 -9.66
CA LYS A 588 -26.45 -8.96 -9.88
C LYS A 588 -26.05 -10.24 -9.18
N VAL A 589 -27.01 -10.86 -8.48
CA VAL A 589 -26.81 -12.16 -7.81
C VAL A 589 -26.25 -13.20 -8.78
N THR A 590 -26.76 -13.26 -10.02
CA THR A 590 -26.26 -14.18 -11.06
C THR A 590 -24.80 -13.95 -11.45
N GLU A 591 -24.33 -12.70 -11.42
CA GLU A 591 -22.93 -12.36 -11.72
C GLU A 591 -22.02 -12.76 -10.54
N LEU A 592 -22.49 -12.58 -9.30
CA LEU A 592 -21.80 -13.04 -8.10
C LEU A 592 -21.81 -14.57 -7.96
N ASP A 593 -22.85 -15.26 -8.45
CA ASP A 593 -22.90 -16.72 -8.57
C ASP A 593 -21.81 -17.23 -9.52
N ASP A 594 -21.73 -16.67 -10.74
CA ASP A 594 -20.69 -17.00 -11.72
C ASP A 594 -19.28 -16.83 -11.13
N ILE A 595 -19.06 -15.74 -10.40
CA ILE A 595 -17.78 -15.47 -9.73
C ILE A 595 -17.52 -16.50 -8.63
N TYR A 596 -18.49 -16.73 -7.75
CA TYR A 596 -18.36 -17.66 -6.62
C TYR A 596 -18.03 -19.09 -7.08
N GLU A 597 -18.66 -19.57 -8.16
CA GLU A 597 -18.36 -20.87 -8.76
C GLU A 597 -16.91 -20.95 -9.26
N LEU A 598 -16.44 -19.91 -9.95
CA LEU A 598 -15.05 -19.86 -10.42
C LEU A 598 -14.05 -19.79 -9.27
N LEU A 599 -14.39 -19.10 -8.17
CA LEU A 599 -13.55 -19.05 -6.96
C LEU A 599 -13.44 -20.43 -6.29
N LEU A 600 -14.53 -21.20 -6.25
CA LEU A 600 -14.51 -22.58 -5.75
C LEU A 600 -13.59 -23.45 -6.62
N GLU A 601 -13.77 -23.38 -7.94
CA GLU A 601 -12.90 -24.10 -8.89
C GLU A 601 -11.43 -23.74 -8.67
N TYR A 602 -11.12 -22.44 -8.60
CA TYR A 602 -9.77 -21.95 -8.35
C TYR A 602 -9.19 -22.48 -7.02
N LYS A 603 -9.96 -22.44 -5.93
CA LYS A 603 -9.54 -22.89 -4.60
C LYS A 603 -9.29 -24.39 -4.53
N THR A 604 -10.06 -25.20 -5.29
CA THR A 604 -9.81 -26.65 -5.37
C THR A 604 -8.49 -26.98 -6.06
N LYS A 605 -8.02 -26.14 -6.99
CA LYS A 605 -6.74 -26.31 -7.68
C LYS A 605 -5.57 -25.69 -6.91
N LYS A 606 -5.76 -24.50 -6.33
CA LYS A 606 -4.77 -23.79 -5.52
C LYS A 606 -5.18 -23.81 -4.04
N VAL A 607 -4.88 -24.92 -3.36
CA VAL A 607 -5.32 -25.18 -1.98
C VAL A 607 -4.92 -24.07 -1.01
N GLU A 608 -3.76 -23.46 -1.17
CA GLU A 608 -3.25 -22.39 -0.29
C GLU A 608 -3.78 -20.98 -0.61
N SER A 609 -4.64 -20.81 -1.61
CA SER A 609 -5.11 -19.49 -2.02
C SER A 609 -5.99 -18.78 -0.98
N ASN A 610 -5.78 -17.49 -0.79
CA ASN A 610 -6.63 -16.62 0.05
C ASN A 610 -7.69 -15.85 -0.78
N ILE A 611 -8.03 -16.33 -1.97
CA ILE A 611 -8.88 -15.60 -2.93
C ILE A 611 -10.26 -15.22 -2.37
N PHE A 612 -10.90 -16.11 -1.60
CA PHE A 612 -12.20 -15.80 -0.95
C PHE A 612 -12.06 -14.64 0.04
N GLN A 613 -10.99 -14.61 0.82
CA GLN A 613 -10.71 -13.50 1.73
C GLN A 613 -10.47 -12.21 0.94
N GLN A 614 -9.74 -12.25 -0.17
CA GLN A 614 -9.49 -11.05 -0.98
C GLN A 614 -10.76 -10.49 -1.64
N VAL A 615 -11.65 -11.36 -2.13
CA VAL A 615 -12.89 -10.98 -2.82
C VAL A 615 -13.94 -10.46 -1.82
N PHE A 616 -14.11 -11.15 -0.70
CA PHE A 616 -15.22 -10.90 0.23
C PHE A 616 -14.82 -10.13 1.50
N ARG A 617 -13.54 -9.77 1.71
CA ARG A 617 -13.16 -8.84 2.80
C ARG A 617 -13.87 -7.50 2.66
N TYR A 618 -14.12 -6.86 3.81
CA TYR A 618 -14.56 -5.48 3.86
C TYR A 618 -13.54 -4.54 3.21
N ARG A 619 -14.05 -3.50 2.55
CA ARG A 619 -13.28 -2.41 1.94
C ARG A 619 -13.96 -1.09 2.22
N VAL A 620 -13.23 0.01 2.10
CA VAL A 620 -13.79 1.37 2.24
C VAL A 620 -14.96 1.62 1.29
N TYR A 621 -14.93 1.02 0.09
CA TYR A 621 -15.99 1.08 -0.92
C TYR A 621 -17.31 0.43 -0.51
N ASP A 622 -17.30 -0.44 0.50
CA ASP A 622 -18.49 -1.16 0.96
C ASP A 622 -19.37 -0.30 1.91
N PHE A 623 -18.94 0.92 2.25
CA PHE A 623 -19.55 1.78 3.27
C PHE A 623 -19.84 3.21 2.77
N PHE A 624 -20.99 3.77 3.17
CA PHE A 624 -21.33 5.17 2.89
C PHE A 624 -20.51 6.15 3.77
N GLU A 625 -20.15 5.71 4.97
CA GLU A 625 -19.54 6.51 6.03
C GLU A 625 -18.10 6.91 5.70
N TYR A 626 -17.44 6.17 4.79
CA TYR A 626 -16.17 6.57 4.20
C TYR A 626 -16.31 7.57 3.04
N GLY A 627 -17.52 8.04 2.74
CA GLY A 627 -17.83 9.02 1.69
C GLY A 627 -18.01 8.42 0.30
N TYR A 628 -18.02 7.09 0.18
CA TYR A 628 -18.38 6.40 -1.05
C TYR A 628 -19.91 6.28 -1.17
N ARG A 629 -20.40 6.01 -2.38
CA ARG A 629 -21.84 5.76 -2.63
C ARG A 629 -22.03 4.39 -3.27
N PRO A 630 -21.78 3.28 -2.54
CA PRO A 630 -22.06 1.95 -3.06
C PRO A 630 -23.54 1.79 -3.43
N TYR A 631 -23.82 0.92 -4.42
CA TYR A 631 -25.19 0.57 -4.80
C TYR A 631 -25.97 -0.02 -3.62
N SER A 632 -25.34 -0.92 -2.87
CA SER A 632 -25.79 -1.41 -1.58
C SER A 632 -24.61 -1.60 -0.63
N PRO A 633 -24.67 -1.12 0.63
CA PRO A 633 -23.62 -1.38 1.62
C PRO A 633 -23.37 -2.87 1.81
N CYS A 634 -22.10 -3.25 1.90
CA CYS A 634 -21.64 -4.61 2.15
C CYS A 634 -22.35 -5.69 1.28
N GLU A 635 -22.60 -5.38 0.01
CA GLU A 635 -23.36 -6.24 -0.91
C GLU A 635 -22.72 -7.62 -1.09
N ARG A 636 -21.40 -7.68 -1.32
CA ARG A 636 -20.66 -8.93 -1.50
C ARG A 636 -20.70 -9.80 -0.24
N GLN A 637 -20.57 -9.18 0.93
CA GLN A 637 -20.61 -9.88 2.21
C GLN A 637 -22.01 -10.43 2.51
N THR A 638 -23.05 -9.65 2.19
CA THR A 638 -24.45 -10.07 2.30
C THR A 638 -24.74 -11.25 1.36
N TYR A 639 -24.25 -11.18 0.12
CA TYR A 639 -24.37 -12.29 -0.83
C TYR A 639 -23.66 -13.54 -0.30
N LEU A 640 -22.41 -13.42 0.16
CA LEU A 640 -21.63 -14.55 0.68
C LEU A 640 -22.35 -15.24 1.83
N ILE A 641 -22.81 -14.50 2.85
CA ILE A 641 -23.45 -15.13 4.01
C ILE A 641 -24.75 -15.86 3.62
N ASN A 642 -25.54 -15.30 2.69
CA ASN A 642 -26.73 -15.98 2.17
C ASN A 642 -26.35 -17.27 1.41
N LYS A 643 -25.34 -17.20 0.54
CA LYS A 643 -24.86 -18.36 -0.23
C LYS A 643 -24.35 -19.50 0.67
N LEU A 644 -23.65 -19.16 1.75
CA LEU A 644 -23.15 -20.14 2.71
C LEU A 644 -24.29 -20.73 3.55
N ASN A 645 -25.27 -19.92 3.96
CA ASN A 645 -26.47 -20.40 4.65
C ASN A 645 -27.25 -21.41 3.78
N ASP A 646 -27.43 -21.11 2.49
CA ASP A 646 -28.10 -22.00 1.53
C ASP A 646 -27.30 -23.31 1.30
N SER A 647 -25.99 -23.26 1.47
CA SER A 647 -25.10 -24.42 1.29
C SER A 647 -25.09 -25.37 2.49
N LEU A 648 -25.38 -24.89 3.70
CA LEU A 648 -25.37 -25.69 4.92
C LEU A 648 -26.77 -26.27 5.22
N ASN A 649 -27.04 -27.45 4.66
CA ASN A 649 -28.20 -28.26 5.03
C ASN A 649 -28.04 -28.81 6.47
N ASP A 650 -29.12 -29.27 7.10
CA ASP A 650 -29.11 -29.85 8.46
C ASP A 650 -28.43 -31.25 8.52
N VAL A 651 -27.40 -31.47 7.71
CA VAL A 651 -26.61 -32.70 7.56
C VAL A 651 -25.14 -32.34 7.76
N ILE A 652 -24.35 -33.28 8.31
CA ILE A 652 -22.91 -33.10 8.53
C ILE A 652 -22.22 -32.78 7.18
N PRO A 653 -21.61 -31.59 7.02
CA PRO A 653 -20.97 -31.21 5.76
C PRO A 653 -19.66 -31.97 5.55
N GLU A 654 -19.27 -32.19 4.29
CA GLU A 654 -17.93 -32.66 3.96
C GLU A 654 -16.85 -31.68 4.44
N LEU A 655 -15.67 -32.19 4.81
CA LEU A 655 -14.58 -31.39 5.40
C LEU A 655 -14.19 -30.18 4.54
N PHE A 656 -14.23 -30.31 3.21
CA PHE A 656 -13.96 -29.20 2.29
C PHE A 656 -14.99 -28.07 2.46
N LEU A 657 -16.28 -28.40 2.45
CA LEU A 657 -17.37 -27.43 2.63
C LEU A 657 -17.32 -26.80 4.03
N ALA A 658 -17.06 -27.60 5.07
CA ALA A 658 -16.90 -27.12 6.44
C ALA A 658 -15.77 -26.08 6.56
N ASN A 659 -14.60 -26.38 5.99
CA ASN A 659 -13.46 -25.47 5.97
C ASN A 659 -13.72 -24.20 5.14
N HIS A 660 -14.42 -24.33 4.02
CA HIS A 660 -14.82 -23.19 3.19
C HIS A 660 -15.75 -22.23 3.93
N ILE A 661 -16.79 -22.77 4.59
CA ILE A 661 -17.72 -22.00 5.42
C ILE A 661 -16.95 -21.32 6.56
N PHE A 662 -16.11 -22.06 7.28
CA PHE A 662 -15.33 -21.52 8.41
C PHE A 662 -14.41 -20.36 7.99
N ASN A 663 -13.63 -20.52 6.92
CA ASN A 663 -12.73 -19.47 6.44
C ASN A 663 -13.49 -18.23 5.93
N SER A 664 -14.65 -18.45 5.32
CA SER A 664 -15.52 -17.37 4.88
C SER A 664 -16.12 -16.60 6.07
N ILE A 665 -16.59 -17.29 7.10
CA ILE A 665 -17.07 -16.68 8.35
C ILE A 665 -15.96 -15.86 9.01
N LYS A 666 -14.74 -16.38 9.11
CA LYS A 666 -13.59 -15.62 9.64
C LYS A 666 -13.38 -14.31 8.89
N THR A 667 -13.51 -14.32 7.56
CA THR A 667 -13.40 -13.11 6.73
C THR A 667 -14.49 -12.08 7.09
N LEU A 668 -15.71 -12.53 7.36
CA LEU A 668 -16.86 -11.68 7.73
C LEU A 668 -16.80 -11.15 9.18
N LEU A 669 -16.09 -11.84 10.07
CA LEU A 669 -15.94 -11.47 11.48
C LEU A 669 -14.74 -10.53 11.76
N VAL A 670 -13.92 -10.23 10.75
CA VAL A 670 -12.85 -9.23 10.86
C VAL A 670 -13.42 -7.85 11.22
N LEU A 671 -12.77 -7.13 12.16
CA LEU A 671 -13.14 -5.76 12.57
C LEU A 671 -12.21 -4.68 12.01
N GLU A 672 -11.00 -5.07 11.59
CA GLU A 672 -9.97 -4.18 11.05
C GLU A 672 -9.56 -4.69 9.67
N PHE A 673 -9.51 -3.81 8.68
CA PHE A 673 -9.01 -4.16 7.36
C PHE A 673 -8.02 -3.10 6.86
N GLU A 674 -7.03 -3.55 6.11
CA GLU A 674 -6.06 -2.66 5.48
C GLU A 674 -6.67 -2.02 4.23
N GLY A 675 -6.46 -0.72 4.09
CA GLY A 675 -6.76 0.05 2.90
C GLY A 675 -5.63 1.04 2.64
N GLU A 676 -5.52 1.52 1.41
CA GLU A 676 -4.59 2.62 1.11
C GLU A 676 -5.07 3.87 1.85
N SER A 677 -4.38 4.25 2.92
CA SER A 677 -4.70 5.48 3.66
C SER A 677 -4.13 6.70 2.97
N TYR A 678 -2.95 6.56 2.36
CA TYR A 678 -2.21 7.66 1.77
C TYR A 678 -1.08 7.10 0.89
N TYR A 679 -1.09 7.46 -0.39
CA TYR A 679 0.04 7.28 -1.30
C TYR A 679 0.92 8.52 -1.18
N ASP A 680 2.12 8.33 -0.63
CA ASP A 680 3.14 9.36 -0.65
C ASP A 680 3.93 9.24 -1.95
N LYS A 681 3.68 10.17 -2.88
CA LYS A 681 4.36 10.16 -4.18
C LYS A 681 5.87 10.33 -4.02
N TYR A 682 6.31 11.17 -3.08
CA TYR A 682 7.73 11.49 -2.87
C TYR A 682 8.57 10.30 -2.38
N THR A 683 7.94 9.26 -1.81
CA THR A 683 8.62 8.01 -1.43
C THR A 683 8.10 6.78 -2.17
N HIS A 684 7.12 6.94 -3.06
CA HIS A 684 6.23 5.87 -3.55
C HIS A 684 5.74 4.92 -2.45
N ALA A 685 5.65 5.41 -1.22
CA ALA A 685 5.25 4.57 -0.11
C ALA A 685 3.73 4.59 -0.05
N PHE A 686 3.15 3.41 -0.23
CA PHE A 686 1.78 3.17 0.19
C PHE A 686 1.79 3.11 1.72
N SER A 687 1.21 4.10 2.37
CA SER A 687 0.77 3.89 3.75
C SER A 687 -0.53 3.10 3.68
N TRP A 688 -0.47 1.88 4.21
CA TRP A 688 -1.63 1.06 4.44
C TRP A 688 -2.19 1.45 5.80
N GLY A 689 -3.37 2.06 5.79
CA GLY A 689 -4.08 2.44 6.99
C GLY A 689 -4.95 1.29 7.42
N ARG A 690 -5.08 1.14 8.74
CA ARG A 690 -6.11 0.29 9.31
C ARG A 690 -7.42 1.05 9.29
N HIS A 691 -8.36 0.55 8.53
CA HIS A 691 -9.75 0.96 8.58
C HIS A 691 -10.53 0.01 9.48
N PHE A 692 -11.66 0.48 9.99
CA PHE A 692 -12.51 -0.27 10.89
C PHE A 692 -13.84 -0.57 10.19
N VAL A 693 -14.40 -1.73 10.47
CA VAL A 693 -15.77 -2.04 10.04
C VAL A 693 -16.74 -1.08 10.72
N ILE A 694 -17.59 -0.41 9.94
CA ILE A 694 -18.54 0.57 10.47
C ILE A 694 -19.71 -0.15 11.16
N SER A 695 -20.10 0.34 12.33
CA SER A 695 -21.28 -0.14 13.06
C SER A 695 -22.56 0.37 12.40
N ASN A 696 -23.24 -0.49 11.65
CA ASN A 696 -24.57 -0.22 11.12
C ASN A 696 -25.39 -1.52 11.06
N LYS A 697 -26.70 -1.39 10.79
CA LYS A 697 -27.62 -2.53 10.80
C LYS A 697 -27.23 -3.64 9.81
N THR A 698 -26.61 -3.29 8.69
CA THR A 698 -26.22 -4.25 7.66
C THR A 698 -25.04 -5.08 8.13
N THR A 699 -23.98 -4.44 8.64
CA THR A 699 -22.82 -5.14 9.19
C THR A 699 -23.16 -5.95 10.43
N GLU A 700 -23.96 -5.41 11.35
CA GLU A 700 -24.47 -6.14 12.51
C GLU A 700 -25.21 -7.41 12.09
N ARG A 701 -26.11 -7.33 11.10
CA ARG A 701 -26.82 -8.50 10.58
C ARG A 701 -25.89 -9.53 9.97
N ILE A 702 -24.97 -9.13 9.08
CA ILE A 702 -24.01 -10.04 8.43
C ILE A 702 -23.22 -10.80 9.48
N ARG A 703 -22.75 -10.11 10.53
CA ARG A 703 -21.91 -10.68 11.57
C ARG A 703 -22.71 -11.62 12.50
N ILE A 704 -23.93 -11.26 12.87
CA ILE A 704 -24.84 -12.14 13.61
C ILE A 704 -25.15 -13.41 12.79
N ASP A 705 -25.47 -13.26 11.50
CA ASP A 705 -25.75 -14.39 10.60
C ASP A 705 -24.52 -15.29 10.44
N ALA A 706 -23.31 -14.71 10.35
CA ALA A 706 -22.05 -15.43 10.36
C ALA A 706 -21.80 -16.23 11.65
N LEU A 707 -22.09 -15.65 12.82
CA LEU A 707 -21.98 -16.38 14.10
C LEU A 707 -23.01 -17.51 14.21
N ASN A 708 -24.27 -17.26 13.84
CA ASN A 708 -25.31 -18.29 13.82
C ASN A 708 -24.93 -19.46 12.90
N LEU A 709 -24.38 -19.15 11.73
CA LEU A 709 -23.89 -20.18 10.80
C LEU A 709 -22.70 -20.95 11.40
N MET A 710 -21.79 -20.28 12.11
CA MET A 710 -20.68 -20.93 12.82
C MET A 710 -21.17 -21.86 13.93
N PHE A 711 -22.20 -21.45 14.67
CA PHE A 711 -22.83 -22.28 15.71
C PHE A 711 -23.49 -23.51 15.10
N LYS A 712 -24.21 -23.34 13.99
CA LYS A 712 -24.82 -24.46 13.26
C LYS A 712 -23.75 -25.43 12.76
N LEU A 713 -22.69 -24.92 12.14
CA LEU A 713 -21.56 -25.72 11.68
C LEU A 713 -20.93 -26.52 12.82
N TYR A 714 -20.63 -25.87 13.94
CA TYR A 714 -20.06 -26.52 15.11
C TYR A 714 -20.98 -27.57 15.72
N LEU A 715 -22.29 -27.31 15.82
CA LEU A 715 -23.24 -28.28 16.39
C LEU A 715 -23.38 -29.54 15.51
N LEU A 716 -23.27 -29.40 14.19
CA LEU A 716 -23.30 -30.53 13.25
C LEU A 716 -22.01 -31.38 13.32
N THR A 717 -20.86 -30.75 13.56
CA THR A 717 -19.56 -31.42 13.66
C THR A 717 -19.09 -31.60 15.10
N ARG A 718 -19.96 -31.37 16.09
CA ARG A 718 -19.63 -31.44 17.52
C ARG A 718 -19.04 -32.82 17.80
N PHE A 719 -17.89 -32.85 18.47
CA PHE A 719 -17.07 -34.04 18.76
C PHE A 719 -16.13 -34.52 17.65
N GLU A 720 -16.13 -33.91 16.46
CA GLU A 720 -15.09 -34.15 15.46
C GLU A 720 -13.84 -33.31 15.77
N LYS A 721 -12.64 -33.86 15.54
CA LYS A 721 -11.37 -33.20 15.88
C LYS A 721 -11.23 -31.79 15.29
N HIS A 722 -11.73 -31.56 14.08
CA HIS A 722 -11.61 -30.26 13.41
C HIS A 722 -12.61 -29.20 13.93
N SER A 723 -13.68 -29.61 14.63
CA SER A 723 -14.66 -28.71 15.25
C SER A 723 -14.07 -27.87 16.38
N GLU A 724 -12.93 -28.29 16.94
CA GLU A 724 -12.18 -27.55 17.95
C GLU A 724 -11.79 -26.15 17.48
N ALA A 725 -11.37 -26.01 16.21
CA ALA A 725 -10.98 -24.73 15.63
C ALA A 725 -12.19 -23.77 15.50
N TYR A 726 -13.38 -24.33 15.25
CA TYR A 726 -14.62 -23.56 15.16
C TYR A 726 -15.01 -23.04 16.55
N PHE A 727 -14.92 -23.90 17.57
CA PHE A 727 -15.17 -23.52 18.95
C PHE A 727 -14.20 -22.45 19.44
N ASP A 728 -12.91 -22.56 19.12
CA ASP A 728 -11.91 -21.54 19.49
C ASP A 728 -12.25 -20.17 18.89
N GLU A 729 -12.72 -20.12 17.64
CA GLU A 729 -13.12 -18.87 17.00
C GLU A 729 -14.42 -18.30 17.61
N ILE A 730 -15.36 -19.15 18.03
CA ILE A 730 -16.55 -18.73 18.82
C ILE A 730 -16.11 -18.08 20.14
N LEU A 731 -15.18 -18.71 20.87
CA LEU A 731 -14.70 -18.22 22.15
C LEU A 731 -13.95 -16.88 22.05
N ARG A 732 -13.30 -16.59 20.92
CA ARG A 732 -12.61 -15.31 20.70
C ARG A 732 -13.55 -14.11 20.77
N ILE A 733 -14.83 -14.26 20.47
CA ILE A 733 -15.81 -13.16 20.60
C ILE A 733 -15.94 -12.71 22.06
N LEU A 734 -15.70 -13.60 23.04
CA LEU A 734 -15.72 -13.21 24.45
C LEU A 734 -14.66 -12.16 24.79
N PHE A 735 -13.58 -12.00 24.01
CA PHE A 735 -12.57 -10.94 24.26
C PHE A 735 -13.18 -9.53 24.34
N PHE A 736 -14.34 -9.30 23.70
CA PHE A 736 -15.05 -8.02 23.75
C PHE A 736 -15.85 -7.79 25.05
N MET A 737 -15.87 -8.76 25.98
CA MET A 737 -16.36 -8.57 27.35
C MET A 737 -15.41 -7.69 28.20
N ALA A 738 -14.12 -7.64 27.84
CA ALA A 738 -13.14 -6.79 28.51
C ALA A 738 -13.28 -5.31 28.12
N GLU A 739 -12.85 -4.41 29.00
CA GLU A 739 -12.67 -3.00 28.69
C GLU A 739 -11.58 -2.79 27.64
N ASP A 740 -11.90 -2.04 26.59
CA ASP A 740 -10.94 -1.65 25.58
C ASP A 740 -10.14 -0.43 26.05
N LYS A 741 -9.03 -0.69 26.75
CA LYS A 741 -8.12 0.36 27.28
C LYS A 741 -7.53 1.28 26.22
N ARG A 742 -7.66 0.96 24.93
CA ARG A 742 -7.08 1.72 23.83
C ARG A 742 -8.14 2.37 22.93
N GLU A 743 -9.43 2.22 23.24
CA GLU A 743 -10.55 2.67 22.42
C GLU A 743 -10.36 2.32 20.93
N LYS A 744 -9.78 1.14 20.66
CA LYS A 744 -9.37 0.72 19.34
C LYS A 744 -10.55 0.43 18.43
N TYR A 745 -11.63 -0.10 18.98
CA TYR A 745 -12.76 -0.58 18.19
C TYR A 745 -13.93 0.39 18.22
N VAL A 746 -14.31 0.89 17.04
CA VAL A 746 -15.49 1.75 16.85
C VAL A 746 -16.80 0.92 16.77
N PHE A 747 -16.72 -0.36 16.41
CA PHE A 747 -17.86 -1.26 16.27
C PHE A 747 -18.40 -1.72 17.63
N ASN A 748 -19.73 -1.80 17.81
CA ASN A 748 -20.34 -2.29 19.05
C ASN A 748 -20.60 -3.81 18.99
N GLN A 749 -19.80 -4.61 19.69
CA GLN A 749 -19.91 -6.09 19.70
C GLN A 749 -20.91 -6.65 20.73
N LYS A 750 -21.72 -5.82 21.41
CA LYS A 750 -22.62 -6.28 22.48
C LYS A 750 -23.54 -7.43 22.04
N ALA A 751 -24.20 -7.30 20.89
CA ALA A 751 -25.10 -8.32 20.38
C ALA A 751 -24.36 -9.64 20.05
N GLU A 752 -23.13 -9.57 19.55
CA GLU A 752 -22.32 -10.75 19.25
C GLU A 752 -21.91 -11.50 20.53
N VAL A 753 -21.50 -10.74 21.55
CA VAL A 753 -21.14 -11.28 22.86
C VAL A 753 -22.35 -11.96 23.52
N GLU A 754 -23.51 -11.31 23.54
CA GLU A 754 -24.76 -11.87 24.08
C GLU A 754 -25.14 -13.17 23.35
N LEU A 755 -25.05 -13.20 22.02
CA LEU A 755 -25.36 -14.37 21.21
C LEU A 755 -24.43 -15.56 21.52
N VAL A 756 -23.12 -15.30 21.69
CA VAL A 756 -22.14 -16.34 22.07
C VAL A 756 -22.37 -16.83 23.49
N ILE A 757 -22.71 -15.95 24.43
CA ILE A 757 -23.03 -16.33 25.81
C ILE A 757 -24.24 -17.29 25.84
N GLU A 758 -25.32 -16.98 25.13
CA GLU A 758 -26.50 -17.84 25.06
C GLU A 758 -26.17 -19.20 24.45
N PHE A 759 -25.38 -19.21 23.38
CA PHE A 759 -24.88 -20.43 22.77
C PHE A 759 -24.05 -21.27 23.76
N LEU A 760 -23.10 -20.67 24.48
CA LEU A 760 -22.26 -21.37 25.44
C LEU A 760 -23.07 -21.92 26.62
N LYS A 761 -24.05 -21.18 27.15
CA LYS A 761 -24.97 -21.69 28.18
C LYS A 761 -25.69 -22.95 27.71
N LYS A 762 -26.10 -23.00 26.44
CA LYS A 762 -26.75 -24.18 25.84
C LYS A 762 -25.79 -25.36 25.67
N VAL A 763 -24.56 -25.11 25.22
CA VAL A 763 -23.53 -26.15 25.05
C VAL A 763 -23.13 -26.74 26.41
N LEU A 764 -22.85 -25.88 27.39
CA LEU A 764 -22.49 -26.28 28.77
C LEU A 764 -23.63 -26.93 29.53
N GLY A 765 -24.89 -26.57 29.24
CA GLY A 765 -26.07 -27.21 29.81
C GLY A 765 -26.43 -28.56 29.19
N ASN A 766 -25.79 -28.97 28.09
CA ASN A 766 -26.15 -30.17 27.33
C ASN A 766 -24.94 -31.07 27.08
N ASN A 767 -24.61 -31.89 28.09
CA ASN A 767 -23.52 -32.87 28.10
C ASN A 767 -22.21 -32.33 27.51
N PRO A 768 -21.62 -31.28 28.11
CA PRO A 768 -20.38 -30.71 27.60
C PRO A 768 -19.19 -31.66 27.80
N SER A 769 -18.28 -31.69 26.82
CA SER A 769 -17.02 -32.42 26.95
C SER A 769 -16.05 -31.71 27.89
N MET A 770 -15.06 -32.44 28.41
CA MET A 770 -14.01 -31.86 29.25
C MET A 770 -13.19 -30.81 28.51
N THR A 771 -12.97 -31.01 27.20
CA THR A 771 -12.30 -30.05 26.32
C THR A 771 -13.12 -28.78 26.14
N GLU A 772 -14.45 -28.87 25.96
CA GLU A 772 -15.34 -27.70 25.88
C GLU A 772 -15.27 -26.88 27.18
N ARG A 773 -15.38 -27.56 28.34
CA ARG A 773 -15.28 -26.92 29.67
C ARG A 773 -13.94 -26.22 29.87
N SER A 774 -12.84 -26.94 29.64
CA SER A 774 -11.47 -26.43 29.76
C SER A 774 -11.26 -25.18 28.91
N LYS A 775 -11.68 -25.19 27.63
CA LYS A 775 -11.52 -24.05 26.73
C LYS A 775 -12.32 -22.82 27.17
N VAL A 776 -13.54 -23.00 27.68
CA VAL A 776 -14.34 -21.90 28.23
C VAL A 776 -13.69 -21.34 29.50
N ILE A 777 -13.29 -22.19 30.45
CA ILE A 777 -12.59 -21.79 31.68
C ILE A 777 -11.34 -20.97 31.33
N ARG A 778 -10.51 -21.49 30.42
CA ARG A 778 -9.33 -20.83 29.91
C ARG A 778 -9.64 -19.44 29.35
N GLN A 779 -10.63 -19.33 28.48
CA GLN A 779 -10.99 -18.05 27.87
C GLN A 779 -11.49 -17.04 28.91
N LEU A 780 -12.26 -17.47 29.91
CA LEU A 780 -12.78 -16.61 30.97
C LEU A 780 -11.69 -16.17 31.95
N LYS A 781 -10.77 -17.06 32.32
CA LYS A 781 -9.67 -16.76 33.24
C LYS A 781 -8.63 -15.80 32.67
N ILE A 782 -8.52 -15.68 31.34
CA ILE A 782 -7.73 -14.60 30.71
C ILE A 782 -8.21 -13.22 31.18
N PHE A 783 -9.49 -13.07 31.54
CA PHE A 783 -10.03 -11.84 32.09
C PHE A 783 -9.66 -11.57 33.55
N GLU A 784 -9.11 -12.52 34.32
CA GLU A 784 -8.56 -12.19 35.65
C GLU A 784 -7.42 -11.15 35.56
N ARG A 785 -6.82 -11.01 34.36
CA ARG A 785 -5.77 -10.03 34.05
C ARG A 785 -6.28 -8.77 33.35
N ARG A 786 -7.57 -8.67 33.02
CA ARG A 786 -8.18 -7.56 32.27
C ARG A 786 -9.46 -7.09 32.95
N GLU A 787 -9.70 -5.79 33.05
CA GLU A 787 -10.98 -5.31 33.61
C GLU A 787 -12.14 -5.72 32.71
N ILE A 788 -13.07 -6.54 33.23
CA ILE A 788 -14.32 -6.93 32.55
C ILE A 788 -15.32 -5.78 32.69
N LYS A 789 -16.04 -5.45 31.61
CA LYS A 789 -17.13 -4.47 31.65
C LYS A 789 -18.19 -4.89 32.66
N ASP A 790 -18.71 -3.95 33.44
CA ASP A 790 -19.64 -4.23 34.54
C ASP A 790 -20.86 -5.07 34.13
N GLU A 791 -21.40 -4.85 32.93
CA GLU A 791 -22.57 -5.59 32.41
C GLU A 791 -22.32 -7.09 32.18
N TYR A 792 -21.06 -7.55 32.12
CA TYR A 792 -20.73 -8.95 31.87
C TYR A 792 -20.18 -9.70 33.09
N LYS A 793 -19.94 -9.04 34.24
CA LYS A 793 -19.35 -9.68 35.43
C LYS A 793 -20.17 -10.87 35.92
N ASP A 794 -21.45 -10.66 36.22
CA ASP A 794 -22.36 -11.74 36.68
C ASP A 794 -22.48 -12.88 35.65
N THR A 795 -22.38 -12.55 34.36
CA THR A 795 -22.47 -13.52 33.28
C THR A 795 -21.20 -14.35 33.13
N ALA A 796 -20.03 -13.73 33.29
CA ALA A 796 -18.75 -14.42 33.33
C ALA A 796 -18.72 -15.42 34.50
N ASP A 797 -19.14 -14.99 35.69
CA ASP A 797 -19.23 -15.84 36.88
C ASP A 797 -20.19 -17.03 36.67
N THR A 798 -21.34 -16.77 36.03
CA THR A 798 -22.31 -17.82 35.69
C THR A 798 -21.72 -18.82 34.69
N LEU A 799 -21.04 -18.37 33.64
CA LEU A 799 -20.41 -19.25 32.66
C LEU A 799 -19.26 -20.07 33.27
N LEU A 800 -18.48 -19.45 34.16
CA LEU A 800 -17.40 -20.12 34.89
C LEU A 800 -17.96 -21.22 35.79
N ALA A 801 -18.98 -20.91 36.60
CA ALA A 801 -19.64 -21.89 37.46
C ALA A 801 -20.25 -23.06 36.67
N LEU A 802 -20.87 -22.79 35.51
CA LEU A 802 -21.39 -23.84 34.63
C LEU A 802 -20.27 -24.72 34.06
N SER A 803 -19.13 -24.12 33.71
CA SER A 803 -17.99 -24.84 33.14
C SER A 803 -17.25 -25.69 34.18
N GLU A 804 -17.11 -25.20 35.42
CA GLU A 804 -16.44 -25.89 36.54
C GLU A 804 -17.31 -26.98 37.19
N HIS A 805 -18.63 -26.93 37.00
CA HIS A 805 -19.54 -27.92 37.59
C HIS A 805 -19.37 -29.31 36.96
N VAL A 806 -18.86 -30.26 37.75
CA VAL A 806 -18.66 -31.67 37.38
C VAL A 806 -19.18 -32.59 38.48
N GLU A 807 -19.59 -33.81 38.12
CA GLU A 807 -20.28 -34.73 39.02
C GLU A 807 -19.35 -35.64 39.82
N THR A 808 -18.13 -35.90 39.34
CA THR A 808 -17.20 -36.84 39.98
C THR A 808 -15.89 -36.17 40.42
N PRO A 809 -15.24 -36.66 41.49
CA PRO A 809 -13.90 -36.23 41.88
C PRO A 809 -12.86 -36.42 40.77
N LYS A 810 -13.00 -37.50 39.96
CA LYS A 810 -12.15 -37.77 38.79
C LYS A 810 -12.27 -36.67 37.74
N ASP A 811 -13.49 -36.26 37.39
CA ASP A 811 -13.70 -35.17 36.44
C ASP A 811 -13.16 -33.84 36.99
N ARG A 812 -13.29 -33.59 38.29
CA ARG A 812 -12.73 -32.39 38.92
C ARG A 812 -11.20 -32.38 38.86
N LEU A 813 -10.57 -33.54 39.03
CA LEU A 813 -9.13 -33.73 38.83
C LEU A 813 -8.71 -33.57 37.36
N THR A 814 -9.51 -34.07 36.41
CA THR A 814 -9.27 -33.89 34.98
C THR A 814 -9.37 -32.42 34.56
N LEU A 815 -10.36 -31.66 35.06
CA LEU A 815 -10.43 -30.21 34.82
C LEU A 815 -9.19 -29.50 35.36
N LEU A 816 -8.71 -29.87 36.57
CA LEU A 816 -7.50 -29.29 37.14
C LEU A 816 -6.28 -29.50 36.22
N PHE A 817 -6.14 -30.69 35.61
CA PHE A 817 -5.07 -30.94 34.66
C PHE A 817 -5.20 -30.14 33.35
N LEU A 818 -6.42 -29.93 32.87
CA LEU A 818 -6.72 -29.22 31.62
C LEU A 818 -6.82 -27.68 31.76
N ASP A 819 -6.63 -27.14 32.96
CA ASP A 819 -6.74 -25.71 33.25
C ASP A 819 -5.45 -24.93 32.92
N GLU A 820 -5.50 -23.59 32.85
CA GLU A 820 -4.30 -22.79 32.64
C GLU A 820 -3.44 -22.66 33.90
N TYR A 821 -2.20 -23.17 33.83
CA TYR A 821 -1.16 -23.12 34.88
C TYR A 821 -1.11 -21.83 35.70
N PHE A 822 -1.13 -20.68 35.02
CA PHE A 822 -0.94 -19.40 35.69
C PHE A 822 -2.13 -18.97 36.56
N SER A 823 -3.34 -19.47 36.29
CA SER A 823 -4.51 -19.18 37.11
C SER A 823 -4.50 -19.98 38.42
N LEU A 824 -3.89 -21.17 38.40
CA LEU A 824 -3.89 -22.10 39.52
C LEU A 824 -2.69 -21.94 40.46
N ARG A 825 -1.55 -21.40 40.00
CA ARG A 825 -0.26 -21.45 40.72
C ARG A 825 -0.29 -21.00 42.18
N LYS A 826 -1.20 -20.10 42.57
CA LYS A 826 -1.32 -19.62 43.97
C LYS A 826 -2.29 -20.44 44.83
N ASN A 827 -3.20 -21.19 44.23
CA ASN A 827 -4.32 -21.87 44.90
C ASN A 827 -4.35 -23.39 44.61
N ILE A 828 -3.42 -23.92 43.81
CA ILE A 828 -3.39 -25.34 43.43
C ILE A 828 -3.32 -26.26 44.64
N GLU A 829 -2.59 -25.84 45.68
CA GLU A 829 -2.47 -26.56 46.94
C GLU A 829 -3.84 -26.75 47.61
N THR A 830 -4.61 -25.67 47.72
CA THR A 830 -5.95 -25.66 48.32
C THR A 830 -6.92 -26.49 47.50
N ILE A 831 -6.96 -26.27 46.17
CA ILE A 831 -7.89 -26.96 45.27
C ILE A 831 -7.59 -28.46 45.22
N LEU A 832 -6.32 -28.84 45.16
CA LEU A 832 -5.92 -30.24 45.11
C LEU A 832 -6.21 -30.95 46.44
N ASN A 833 -5.97 -30.30 47.58
CA ASN A 833 -6.35 -30.86 48.88
C ASN A 833 -7.87 -31.03 49.01
N GLU A 834 -8.68 -30.07 48.54
CA GLU A 834 -10.15 -30.22 48.48
C GLU A 834 -10.59 -31.41 47.62
N ILE A 835 -9.92 -31.63 46.48
CA ILE A 835 -10.20 -32.79 45.60
C ILE A 835 -9.82 -34.08 46.32
N ILE A 836 -8.65 -34.15 46.95
CA ILE A 836 -8.18 -35.32 47.70
C ILE A 836 -9.17 -35.68 48.83
N GLU A 837 -9.70 -34.70 49.55
CA GLU A 837 -10.71 -34.91 50.61
C GLU A 837 -12.03 -35.53 50.11
N GLN A 838 -12.35 -35.39 48.82
CA GLN A 838 -13.52 -36.02 48.20
C GLN A 838 -13.31 -37.51 47.86
N TYR A 839 -12.06 -37.99 47.90
CA TYR A 839 -11.76 -39.41 47.73
C TYR A 839 -11.86 -40.14 49.06
N SER A 840 -12.63 -41.24 49.08
CA SER A 840 -12.75 -42.09 50.28
C SER A 840 -11.49 -42.94 50.56
N ASP A 841 -10.65 -43.14 49.54
CA ASP A 841 -9.38 -43.88 49.60
C ASP A 841 -8.36 -43.17 48.71
N ILE A 842 -7.21 -42.80 49.28
CA ILE A 842 -6.13 -42.13 48.57
C ILE A 842 -5.60 -42.99 47.41
N ASN A 843 -5.70 -44.33 47.49
CA ASN A 843 -5.29 -45.21 46.40
C ASN A 843 -6.17 -45.06 45.15
N ASN A 844 -7.45 -44.72 45.30
CA ASN A 844 -8.31 -44.43 44.14
C ASN A 844 -7.91 -43.11 43.48
N PHE A 845 -7.53 -42.10 44.28
CA PHE A 845 -6.97 -40.85 43.76
C PHE A 845 -5.66 -41.09 42.99
N LEU A 846 -4.75 -41.91 43.53
CA LEU A 846 -3.50 -42.26 42.84
C LEU A 846 -3.75 -43.01 41.52
N ARG A 847 -4.74 -43.91 41.47
CA ARG A 847 -5.14 -44.59 40.23
C ARG A 847 -5.72 -43.62 39.20
N ASP A 848 -6.60 -42.71 39.64
CA ASP A 848 -7.20 -41.71 38.76
C ASP A 848 -6.15 -40.77 38.16
N ILE A 849 -5.09 -40.40 38.89
CA ILE A 849 -3.96 -39.64 38.32
C ILE A 849 -3.35 -40.37 37.12
N VAL A 850 -3.13 -41.69 37.24
CA VAL A 850 -2.56 -42.51 36.16
C VAL A 850 -3.54 -42.63 34.99
N GLU A 851 -4.81 -42.94 35.26
CA GLU A 851 -5.84 -43.06 34.23
C GLU A 851 -6.03 -41.76 33.45
N ILE A 852 -6.12 -40.62 34.13
CA ILE A 852 -6.27 -39.33 33.47
C ILE A 852 -5.03 -39.00 32.65
N LYS A 853 -3.82 -39.27 33.17
CA LYS A 853 -2.58 -39.04 32.43
C LYS A 853 -2.49 -39.87 31.14
N LEU A 854 -3.06 -41.07 31.12
CA LEU A 854 -3.17 -41.91 29.92
C LEU A 854 -4.14 -41.34 28.88
N GLU A 855 -5.16 -40.60 29.32
CA GLU A 855 -6.17 -39.97 28.46
C GLU A 855 -5.75 -38.58 27.94
N LEU A 856 -4.80 -37.90 28.60
CA LEU A 856 -4.31 -36.56 28.21
C LEU A 856 -3.40 -36.58 26.97
N THR A 857 -3.53 -35.55 26.12
CA THR A 857 -2.66 -35.38 24.94
C THR A 857 -1.30 -34.77 25.31
N GLN A 858 -0.31 -34.86 24.42
CA GLN A 858 1.06 -34.36 24.67
C GLN A 858 1.18 -32.84 24.97
N LYS A 859 0.11 -32.05 24.79
CA LYS A 859 0.14 -30.59 24.96
C LYS A 859 -0.33 -30.10 26.34
N ASP A 860 -0.83 -30.99 27.21
CA ASP A 860 -1.58 -30.63 28.42
C ASP A 860 -0.81 -30.89 29.74
N PHE A 861 0.52 -30.93 29.72
CA PHE A 861 1.33 -31.47 30.84
C PHE A 861 1.67 -30.49 31.98
N THR A 862 1.41 -29.20 31.87
CA THR A 862 1.99 -28.22 32.81
C THR A 862 1.44 -28.38 34.23
N ASN A 863 0.14 -28.62 34.39
CA ASN A 863 -0.45 -28.80 35.73
C ASN A 863 -0.18 -30.19 36.30
N PHE A 864 0.01 -31.20 35.44
CA PHE A 864 0.36 -32.56 35.85
C PHE A 864 1.64 -32.57 36.71
N HIS A 865 2.70 -31.88 36.26
CA HIS A 865 3.95 -31.81 37.01
C HIS A 865 3.84 -31.01 38.33
N GLU A 866 2.94 -30.03 38.43
CA GLU A 866 2.69 -29.33 39.71
C GLU A 866 1.95 -30.23 40.70
N VAL A 867 1.00 -31.05 40.23
CA VAL A 867 0.35 -32.06 41.07
C VAL A 867 1.39 -33.05 41.59
N LEU A 868 2.29 -33.54 40.73
CA LEU A 868 3.40 -34.41 41.18
C LEU A 868 4.31 -33.69 42.19
N SER A 869 4.62 -32.41 41.98
CA SER A 869 5.45 -31.60 42.88
C SER A 869 4.78 -31.40 44.25
N HIS A 870 3.47 -31.15 44.28
CA HIS A 870 2.69 -31.08 45.51
C HIS A 870 2.72 -32.40 46.28
N LEU A 871 2.56 -33.54 45.58
CA LEU A 871 2.67 -34.85 46.20
C LEU A 871 4.07 -35.07 46.80
N ILE A 872 5.13 -34.70 46.09
CA ILE A 872 6.51 -34.84 46.58
C ILE A 872 6.72 -34.05 47.88
N SER A 873 6.22 -32.82 47.95
CA SER A 873 6.43 -31.95 49.11
C SER A 873 5.53 -32.32 50.30
N ASN A 874 4.27 -32.70 50.07
CA ASN A 874 3.26 -32.83 51.13
C ASN A 874 2.85 -34.28 51.44
N TYR A 875 3.04 -35.21 50.51
CA TYR A 875 2.61 -36.62 50.60
C TYR A 875 3.70 -37.60 50.11
N PRO A 876 4.91 -37.60 50.72
CA PRO A 876 6.07 -38.33 50.19
C PRO A 876 5.92 -39.87 50.23
N LYS A 877 5.06 -40.41 51.10
CA LYS A 877 4.75 -41.85 51.15
C LYS A 877 3.84 -42.25 49.99
N GLU A 878 2.88 -41.39 49.68
CA GLU A 878 1.94 -41.55 48.58
C GLU A 878 2.66 -41.35 47.23
N SER A 879 3.62 -40.42 47.15
CA SER A 879 4.52 -40.30 45.98
C SER A 879 5.31 -41.57 45.71
N LYS A 880 5.88 -42.18 46.76
CA LYS A 880 6.57 -43.48 46.67
C LYS A 880 5.61 -44.55 46.14
N THR A 881 4.43 -44.64 46.75
CA THR A 881 3.39 -45.62 46.39
C THR A 881 2.93 -45.45 44.93
N LEU A 882 2.75 -44.22 44.47
CA LEU A 882 2.36 -43.91 43.09
C LEU A 882 3.46 -44.29 42.09
N LEU A 883 4.72 -43.98 42.40
CA LEU A 883 5.85 -44.35 41.54
C LEU A 883 5.97 -45.88 41.44
N ASP A 884 5.89 -46.59 42.58
CA ASP A 884 5.94 -48.05 42.61
C ASP A 884 4.75 -48.67 41.83
N LEU A 885 3.54 -48.12 42.00
CA LEU A 885 2.34 -48.53 41.26
C LEU A 885 2.52 -48.40 39.73
N VAL A 886 3.09 -47.28 39.27
CA VAL A 886 3.35 -47.02 37.85
C VAL A 886 4.42 -47.96 37.31
N ILE A 887 5.53 -48.16 38.02
CA ILE A 887 6.60 -49.08 37.58
C ILE A 887 6.08 -50.52 37.46
N GLU A 888 5.25 -50.97 38.40
CA GLU A 888 4.74 -52.35 38.44
C GLU A 888 3.63 -52.61 37.43
N ASN A 889 2.70 -51.67 37.23
CA ASN A 889 1.49 -51.91 36.44
C ASN A 889 1.46 -51.16 35.10
N TYR A 890 2.23 -50.08 34.96
CA TYR A 890 2.23 -49.20 33.78
C TYR A 890 3.66 -48.79 33.40
N PRO A 891 4.58 -49.75 33.16
CA PRO A 891 6.02 -49.46 32.97
C PRO A 891 6.30 -48.48 31.83
N GLU A 892 5.44 -48.43 30.80
CA GLU A 892 5.57 -47.50 29.67
C GLU A 892 5.37 -46.02 30.08
N GLN A 893 4.71 -45.76 31.22
CA GLN A 893 4.45 -44.42 31.74
C GLN A 893 5.49 -43.98 32.79
N SER A 894 6.49 -44.81 33.11
CA SER A 894 7.46 -44.51 34.18
C SER A 894 8.20 -43.19 33.97
N CYS A 895 8.41 -42.80 32.71
CA CYS A 895 9.07 -41.54 32.34
C CYS A 895 8.30 -40.32 32.87
N ASP A 896 6.97 -40.29 32.71
CA ASP A 896 6.12 -39.16 33.09
C ASP A 896 6.04 -38.98 34.62
N PHE A 897 6.23 -40.07 35.36
CA PHE A 897 6.17 -40.11 36.82
C PHE A 897 7.55 -40.07 37.50
N SER A 898 8.65 -40.08 36.72
CA SER A 898 10.03 -40.14 37.21
C SER A 898 10.39 -39.08 38.26
N THR A 899 9.74 -37.90 38.20
CA THR A 899 9.95 -36.80 39.16
C THR A 899 9.60 -37.18 40.60
N LEU A 900 8.71 -38.15 40.81
CA LEU A 900 8.28 -38.61 42.14
C LEU A 900 9.42 -39.20 42.98
N ILE A 901 10.53 -39.65 42.35
CA ILE A 901 11.69 -40.17 43.09
C ILE A 901 12.29 -39.14 44.06
N LYS A 902 12.11 -37.85 43.78
CA LYS A 902 12.52 -36.74 44.66
C LYS A 902 11.92 -36.80 46.07
N ALA A 903 10.80 -37.49 46.27
CA ALA A 903 10.21 -37.65 47.59
C ALA A 903 11.09 -38.50 48.53
N ASN A 904 11.91 -39.41 47.98
CA ASN A 904 12.64 -40.43 48.75
C ASN A 904 14.09 -40.66 48.28
N TYR A 905 14.70 -39.73 47.54
CA TYR A 905 16.05 -39.92 46.97
C TYR A 905 17.18 -40.11 48.00
N LYS A 906 16.98 -39.67 49.26
CA LYS A 906 17.96 -39.83 50.34
C LYS A 906 18.07 -41.27 50.85
N ASP A 907 17.07 -42.10 50.58
CA ASP A 907 17.12 -43.54 50.81
C ASP A 907 17.87 -44.19 49.65
N SER A 908 19.19 -44.37 49.81
CA SER A 908 20.07 -44.89 48.76
C SER A 908 19.66 -46.28 48.27
N GLU A 909 19.17 -47.15 49.15
CA GLU A 909 18.73 -48.51 48.80
C GLU A 909 17.46 -48.45 47.93
N TYR A 910 16.48 -47.64 48.32
CA TYR A 910 15.28 -47.42 47.51
C TYR A 910 15.62 -46.72 46.18
N PHE A 911 16.46 -45.69 46.20
CA PHE A 911 16.83 -44.94 45.01
C PHE A 911 17.47 -45.83 43.96
N TYR A 912 18.55 -46.53 44.29
CA TYR A 912 19.27 -47.37 43.32
C TYR A 912 18.46 -48.60 42.89
N SER A 913 17.68 -49.22 43.79
CA SER A 913 16.79 -50.31 43.39
C SER A 913 15.70 -49.84 42.42
N THR A 914 15.20 -48.61 42.56
CA THR A 914 14.24 -48.00 41.64
C THR A 914 14.89 -47.63 40.31
N ILE A 915 16.10 -47.04 40.34
CA ILE A 915 16.91 -46.77 39.14
C ILE A 915 17.13 -48.05 38.35
N GLU A 916 17.53 -49.15 38.98
CA GLU A 916 17.74 -50.44 38.30
C GLU A 916 16.44 -51.01 37.72
N LYS A 917 15.32 -50.97 38.47
CA LYS A 917 14.03 -51.44 37.97
C LYS A 917 13.62 -50.70 36.69
N ILE A 918 13.74 -49.37 36.69
CA ILE A 918 13.39 -48.53 35.53
C ILE A 918 14.42 -48.72 34.42
N TRP A 919 15.72 -48.74 34.74
CA TRP A 919 16.78 -48.92 33.75
C TRP A 919 16.66 -50.23 32.98
N ASN A 920 16.17 -51.31 33.60
CA ASN A 920 15.99 -52.59 32.93
C ASN A 920 14.78 -52.62 31.96
N LEU A 921 13.99 -51.55 31.85
CA LEU A 921 12.98 -51.42 30.80
C LEU A 921 13.66 -51.14 29.44
N GLU A 922 13.20 -51.79 28.37
CA GLU A 922 13.85 -51.78 27.05
C GLU A 922 13.64 -50.48 26.23
N TYR A 923 12.94 -49.47 26.76
CA TYR A 923 12.59 -48.25 26.02
C TYR A 923 13.69 -47.16 26.08
N GLU A 924 13.96 -46.49 24.97
CA GLU A 924 14.99 -45.42 24.89
C GLU A 924 14.64 -44.19 25.75
N CYS A 925 13.38 -43.77 25.79
CA CYS A 925 12.91 -42.65 26.62
C CYS A 925 13.12 -42.91 28.13
N VAL A 926 13.17 -44.18 28.53
CA VAL A 926 13.42 -44.58 29.91
C VAL A 926 14.88 -44.34 30.30
N LYS A 927 15.82 -44.55 29.38
CA LYS A 927 17.24 -44.25 29.62
C LYS A 927 17.44 -42.76 29.92
N GLY A 928 16.80 -41.89 29.13
CA GLY A 928 16.80 -40.45 29.38
C GLY A 928 16.21 -40.08 30.75
N SER A 929 15.09 -40.71 31.12
CA SER A 929 14.46 -40.49 32.42
C SER A 929 15.34 -40.94 33.59
N VAL A 930 16.01 -42.09 33.48
CA VAL A 930 16.96 -42.55 34.50
C VAL A 930 18.14 -41.57 34.62
N LEU A 931 18.70 -41.14 33.49
CA LEU A 931 19.76 -40.12 33.49
C LEU A 931 19.29 -38.83 34.19
N TRP A 932 18.06 -38.37 33.93
CA TRP A 932 17.45 -37.25 34.65
C TRP A 932 17.34 -37.51 36.16
N MET A 933 16.94 -38.72 36.56
CA MET A 933 16.74 -39.10 37.97
C MET A 933 18.07 -39.11 38.75
N LEU A 934 19.16 -39.55 38.13
CA LEU A 934 20.51 -39.57 38.73
C LEU A 934 20.99 -38.18 39.16
N THR A 935 20.46 -37.11 38.56
CA THR A 935 20.82 -35.72 38.87
C THR A 935 19.65 -34.92 39.43
N ASN A 936 18.69 -34.57 38.59
CA ASN A 936 17.52 -33.77 38.96
C ASN A 936 16.61 -34.51 39.95
N GLY A 937 16.53 -35.85 39.88
CA GLY A 937 15.79 -36.67 40.86
C GLY A 937 16.34 -36.60 42.29
N ARG A 938 17.59 -36.15 42.45
CA ARG A 938 18.24 -35.88 43.76
C ARG A 938 18.26 -34.40 44.14
N ASN A 939 17.36 -33.60 43.55
CA ASN A 939 17.34 -32.13 43.72
C ASN A 939 18.68 -31.44 43.38
N ARG A 940 19.52 -32.08 42.55
CA ARG A 940 20.87 -31.61 42.19
C ARG A 940 21.83 -31.48 43.39
N GLU A 941 21.56 -32.16 44.49
CA GLU A 941 22.45 -32.22 45.65
C GLU A 941 23.65 -33.12 45.32
N THR A 942 24.79 -32.50 45.02
CA THR A 942 26.02 -33.18 44.54
C THR A 942 26.64 -34.13 45.57
N GLU A 943 26.30 -33.99 46.85
CA GLU A 943 26.75 -34.90 47.93
C GLU A 943 26.24 -36.35 47.76
N TYR A 944 25.17 -36.56 46.97
CA TYR A 944 24.63 -37.89 46.67
C TYR A 944 25.08 -38.44 45.31
N TYR A 945 25.85 -37.68 44.54
CA TYR A 945 26.33 -38.13 43.24
C TYR A 945 27.46 -39.17 43.43
N ASN A 946 27.46 -40.22 42.62
CA ASN A 946 28.42 -41.31 42.71
C ASN A 946 29.14 -41.50 41.38
N GLU A 947 30.41 -41.90 41.41
CA GLU A 947 31.14 -42.28 40.21
C GLU A 947 30.45 -43.41 39.40
N ASP A 948 29.75 -44.32 40.09
CA ASP A 948 28.98 -45.38 39.43
C ASP A 948 27.84 -44.85 38.55
N ASP A 949 27.34 -43.64 38.81
CA ASP A 949 26.29 -43.00 38.01
C ASP A 949 26.78 -42.74 36.56
N LEU A 950 28.10 -42.55 36.36
CA LEU A 950 28.70 -42.34 35.04
C LEU A 950 28.57 -43.57 34.13
N LYS A 951 28.41 -44.79 34.69
CA LYS A 951 28.24 -46.02 33.89
C LYS A 951 26.97 -45.97 33.04
N TYR A 952 25.90 -45.36 33.55
CA TYR A 952 24.65 -45.20 32.79
C TYR A 952 24.82 -44.21 31.63
N VAL A 953 25.58 -43.13 31.85
CA VAL A 953 25.88 -42.14 30.80
C VAL A 953 26.77 -42.76 29.72
N GLU A 954 27.81 -43.48 30.12
CA GLU A 954 28.72 -44.19 29.20
C GLU A 954 27.95 -45.18 28.32
N TYR A 955 27.04 -45.97 28.91
CA TYR A 955 26.18 -46.87 28.14
C TYR A 955 25.37 -46.13 27.06
N VAL A 956 24.75 -44.99 27.41
CA VAL A 956 23.96 -44.18 26.47
C VAL A 956 24.83 -43.61 25.35
N VAL A 957 26.05 -43.15 25.67
CA VAL A 957 27.02 -42.63 24.69
C VAL A 957 27.55 -43.74 23.78
N GLU A 958 27.92 -44.90 24.33
CA GLU A 958 28.44 -46.04 23.56
C GLU A 958 27.40 -46.62 22.59
N ASN A 959 26.12 -46.57 22.97
CA ASN A 959 24.99 -47.00 22.14
C ASN A 959 24.40 -45.86 21.28
N LYS A 960 24.99 -44.66 21.30
CA LYS A 960 24.58 -43.48 20.50
C LYS A 960 23.12 -43.04 20.71
N MET A 961 22.60 -43.14 21.93
CA MET A 961 21.21 -42.79 22.25
C MET A 961 21.07 -41.29 22.56
N VAL A 962 21.25 -40.44 21.54
CA VAL A 962 21.42 -38.98 21.67
C VAL A 962 20.23 -38.31 22.40
N GLN A 963 19.00 -38.76 22.15
CA GLN A 963 17.81 -38.17 22.77
C GLN A 963 17.80 -38.30 24.31
N ALA A 964 18.45 -39.32 24.86
CA ALA A 964 18.53 -39.53 26.31
C ALA A 964 19.49 -38.53 27.00
N LEU A 965 20.50 -38.03 26.29
CA LEU A 965 21.55 -37.17 26.84
C LEU A 965 21.07 -35.75 27.17
N TRP A 966 20.02 -35.27 26.49
CA TRP A 966 19.42 -33.96 26.75
C TRP A 966 19.07 -33.76 28.24
N SER A 967 18.60 -34.84 28.87
CA SER A 967 18.15 -34.89 30.26
C SER A 967 19.23 -34.58 31.31
N ILE A 968 20.51 -34.70 30.95
CA ILE A 968 21.65 -34.49 31.85
C ILE A 968 22.62 -33.39 31.41
N SER A 969 22.41 -32.78 30.24
CA SER A 969 23.30 -31.77 29.65
C SER A 969 23.70 -30.64 30.61
N PHE A 970 22.78 -30.18 31.47
CA PHE A 970 23.04 -29.14 32.49
C PHE A 970 23.67 -29.64 33.79
N THR A 971 23.71 -30.94 34.02
CA THR A 971 24.10 -31.53 35.30
C THR A 971 25.29 -32.47 35.22
N LEU A 972 25.57 -33.04 34.04
CA LEU A 972 26.72 -33.90 33.80
C LEU A 972 28.05 -33.20 34.16
N PRO A 973 28.27 -31.91 33.84
CA PRO A 973 29.50 -31.22 34.25
C PRO A 973 29.76 -31.22 35.76
N LYS A 974 28.73 -31.32 36.62
CA LYS A 974 28.91 -31.40 38.07
C LYS A 974 29.68 -32.65 38.51
N TYR A 975 29.69 -33.72 37.70
CA TYR A 975 30.52 -34.90 37.95
C TYR A 975 32.03 -34.64 37.76
N ILE A 976 32.44 -33.49 37.24
CA ILE A 976 33.85 -33.09 37.20
C ILE A 976 34.44 -33.01 38.61
N LEU A 977 33.63 -32.60 39.61
CA LEU A 977 34.03 -32.56 41.03
C LEU A 977 34.27 -33.96 41.62
N ILE A 978 33.78 -35.01 40.97
CA ILE A 978 33.92 -36.41 41.41
C ILE A 978 35.04 -37.10 40.62
N ASN A 979 34.93 -37.10 39.28
CA ASN A 979 35.94 -37.67 38.39
C ASN A 979 36.11 -36.77 37.15
N PRO A 980 37.06 -35.81 37.17
CA PRO A 980 37.20 -34.80 36.12
C PRO A 980 37.59 -35.39 34.77
N GLN A 981 38.54 -36.33 34.75
CA GLN A 981 39.03 -36.94 33.52
C GLN A 981 37.97 -37.78 32.83
N ARG A 982 37.26 -38.62 33.61
CA ARG A 982 36.20 -39.48 33.07
C ARG A 982 35.03 -38.66 32.55
N THR A 983 34.61 -37.64 33.30
CA THR A 983 33.49 -36.77 32.91
C THR A 983 33.82 -35.97 31.65
N LEU A 984 34.99 -35.33 31.56
CA LEU A 984 35.39 -34.58 30.35
C LEU A 984 35.52 -35.50 29.13
N SER A 985 36.04 -36.72 29.29
CA SER A 985 36.09 -37.73 28.23
C SER A 985 34.69 -38.10 27.70
N ILE A 986 33.72 -38.26 28.61
CA ILE A 986 32.32 -38.51 28.23
C ILE A 986 31.75 -37.32 27.46
N ILE A 987 31.93 -36.08 27.95
CA ILE A 987 31.45 -34.87 27.27
C ILE A 987 32.07 -34.73 25.87
N SER A 988 33.38 -34.99 25.72
CA SER A 988 34.05 -35.00 24.41
C SER A 988 33.41 -36.01 23.44
N ARG A 989 33.03 -37.20 23.93
CA ARG A 989 32.35 -38.20 23.11
C ARG A 989 30.92 -37.77 22.74
N ILE A 990 30.23 -37.05 23.62
CA ILE A 990 28.90 -36.48 23.35
C ILE A 990 28.98 -35.50 22.18
N PHE A 991 29.94 -34.57 22.16
CA PHE A 991 30.12 -33.62 21.05
C PHE A 991 30.38 -34.31 19.69
N ILE A 992 30.90 -35.54 19.69
CA ILE A 992 31.14 -36.30 18.45
C ILE A 992 29.86 -36.96 17.93
N ILE A 993 28.93 -37.35 18.82
CA ILE A 993 27.70 -38.08 18.44
C ILE A 993 26.45 -37.18 18.39
N SER A 994 26.50 -36.00 19.01
CA SER A 994 25.43 -35.01 19.03
C SER A 994 25.36 -34.28 17.69
N GLU A 995 24.16 -34.26 17.09
CA GLU A 995 23.85 -33.39 15.93
C GLU A 995 23.15 -32.09 16.39
N ASN A 996 23.00 -31.88 17.70
CA ASN A 996 22.21 -30.79 18.28
C ASN A 996 23.11 -29.76 18.97
N GLU A 997 23.38 -28.65 18.28
CA GLU A 997 24.22 -27.55 18.78
C GLU A 997 23.75 -26.95 20.11
N ARG A 998 22.44 -27.05 20.44
CA ARG A 998 21.92 -26.55 21.74
C ARG A 998 22.39 -27.41 22.90
N GLU A 999 22.48 -28.72 22.70
CA GLU A 999 22.89 -29.66 23.73
C GLU A 999 24.38 -29.48 24.08
N ASP A 1000 25.22 -29.39 23.06
CA ASP A 1000 26.64 -29.11 23.22
C ASP A 1000 26.86 -27.78 23.96
N GLY A 1001 26.00 -26.82 23.62
CA GLY A 1001 25.91 -25.54 24.28
C GLY A 1001 25.65 -25.61 25.78
N HIS A 1002 24.65 -26.38 26.21
CA HIS A 1002 24.31 -26.54 27.62
C HIS A 1002 25.43 -27.20 28.42
N LEU A 1003 26.10 -28.19 27.85
CA LEU A 1003 27.26 -28.85 28.44
C LEU A 1003 28.41 -27.86 28.67
N LEU A 1004 28.77 -27.07 27.65
CA LEU A 1004 29.79 -26.02 27.78
C LEU A 1004 29.39 -24.97 28.81
N HIS A 1005 28.15 -24.48 28.72
CA HIS A 1005 27.64 -23.45 29.64
C HIS A 1005 27.79 -23.86 31.11
N SER A 1006 27.38 -25.10 31.43
CA SER A 1006 27.42 -25.59 32.81
C SER A 1006 28.84 -25.84 33.32
N ILE A 1007 29.83 -26.13 32.46
CA ILE A 1007 31.24 -26.19 32.87
C ILE A 1007 31.72 -24.79 33.28
N PHE A 1008 31.42 -23.76 32.47
CA PHE A 1008 31.98 -22.43 32.65
C PHE A 1008 31.19 -21.52 33.61
N GLU A 1009 30.01 -21.93 34.09
CA GLU A 1009 29.30 -21.22 35.17
C GLU A 1009 29.78 -21.57 36.57
N ASP A 1010 30.38 -22.75 36.73
CA ASP A 1010 30.77 -23.25 38.05
C ASP A 1010 32.22 -22.87 38.37
N LYS A 1011 32.37 -21.82 39.16
CA LYS A 1011 33.69 -21.31 39.58
C LYS A 1011 34.52 -22.37 40.32
N GLU A 1012 33.90 -23.26 41.09
CA GLU A 1012 34.61 -24.31 41.81
C GLU A 1012 35.23 -25.32 40.85
N ILE A 1013 34.50 -25.69 39.78
CA ILE A 1013 35.01 -26.56 38.72
C ILE A 1013 36.18 -25.90 38.00
N LEU A 1014 36.06 -24.61 37.63
CA LEU A 1014 37.10 -23.90 36.90
C LEU A 1014 38.36 -23.69 37.74
N ASP A 1015 38.23 -23.29 39.00
CA ASP A 1015 39.37 -23.02 39.88
C ASP A 1015 40.16 -24.30 40.19
N ASN A 1016 39.48 -25.44 40.39
CA ASN A 1016 40.12 -26.70 40.77
C ASN A 1016 40.67 -27.50 39.57
N HIS A 1017 40.15 -27.28 38.35
CA HIS A 1017 40.47 -28.13 37.18
C HIS A 1017 40.82 -27.35 35.90
N SER A 1018 41.20 -26.08 36.01
CA SER A 1018 41.51 -25.18 34.89
C SER A 1018 42.43 -25.80 33.81
N GLU A 1019 43.52 -26.47 34.19
CA GLU A 1019 44.46 -27.10 33.25
C GLU A 1019 43.82 -28.23 32.43
N LEU A 1020 43.00 -29.09 33.06
CA LEU A 1020 42.30 -30.18 32.37
C LEU A 1020 41.20 -29.63 31.45
N ILE A 1021 40.50 -28.59 31.89
CA ILE A 1021 39.44 -27.94 31.12
C ILE A 1021 40.04 -27.20 29.91
N LYS A 1022 41.20 -26.56 30.07
CA LYS A 1022 41.96 -25.96 28.97
C LYS A 1022 42.28 -27.01 27.89
N ASP A 1023 42.81 -28.16 28.27
CA ASP A 1023 43.12 -29.23 27.32
C ASP A 1023 41.86 -29.78 26.63
N PHE A 1024 40.75 -29.91 27.37
CA PHE A 1024 39.45 -30.28 26.83
C PHE A 1024 38.96 -29.26 25.78
N VAL A 1025 39.01 -27.96 26.07
CA VAL A 1025 38.58 -26.89 25.14
C VAL A 1025 39.36 -27.00 23.83
N PHE A 1026 40.69 -27.14 23.90
CA PHE A 1026 41.55 -27.23 22.72
C PHE A 1026 41.29 -28.47 21.87
N ASN A 1027 40.88 -29.59 22.47
CA ASN A 1027 40.76 -30.86 21.77
C ASN A 1027 39.34 -31.17 21.33
N SER A 1028 38.32 -30.62 22.00
CA SER A 1028 36.92 -31.05 21.81
C SER A 1028 35.98 -29.96 21.30
N THR A 1029 36.40 -28.69 21.23
CA THR A 1029 35.48 -27.59 20.84
C THR A 1029 35.85 -26.91 19.51
N LEU A 1030 36.90 -27.38 18.81
CA LEU A 1030 37.38 -26.75 17.58
C LEU A 1030 36.33 -26.76 16.46
N GLU A 1031 35.40 -27.71 16.42
CA GLU A 1031 34.38 -27.80 15.37
C GLU A 1031 33.09 -27.04 15.70
N ILE A 1032 32.90 -26.56 16.93
CA ILE A 1032 31.70 -25.85 17.38
C ILE A 1032 31.64 -24.44 16.77
N PRO A 1033 30.51 -23.94 16.20
CA PRO A 1033 30.44 -22.61 15.59
C PRO A 1033 30.84 -21.44 16.51
N LEU A 1034 31.44 -20.39 15.95
CA LEU A 1034 31.89 -19.19 16.71
C LEU A 1034 30.73 -18.31 17.21
N ASP A 1035 29.60 -18.30 16.50
CA ASP A 1035 28.39 -17.54 16.84
C ASP A 1035 27.54 -18.18 17.94
N SER A 1036 27.94 -19.36 18.42
CA SER A 1036 27.36 -20.04 19.57
C SER A 1036 27.57 -19.21 20.84
N HIS A 1037 26.48 -18.80 21.49
CA HIS A 1037 26.50 -18.09 22.79
C HIS A 1037 27.28 -18.86 23.87
N TYR A 1038 27.44 -20.17 23.69
CA TYR A 1038 28.10 -21.04 24.64
C TYR A 1038 29.62 -21.02 24.53
N LEU A 1039 30.15 -20.74 23.32
CA LEU A 1039 31.59 -20.67 23.10
C LEU A 1039 32.19 -19.39 23.70
N GLU A 1040 31.42 -18.31 23.80
CA GLU A 1040 31.84 -17.06 24.43
C GLU A 1040 32.33 -17.27 25.87
N LYS A 1041 31.65 -18.12 26.65
CA LYS A 1041 32.09 -18.46 28.02
C LYS A 1041 33.41 -19.24 28.04
N ALA A 1042 33.62 -20.14 27.08
CA ALA A 1042 34.88 -20.86 26.94
C ALA A 1042 36.04 -19.92 26.56
N LEU A 1043 35.76 -18.93 25.71
CA LEU A 1043 36.72 -17.89 25.33
C LEU A 1043 37.07 -16.99 26.52
N ASN A 1044 36.06 -16.50 27.26
CA ASN A 1044 36.28 -15.74 28.49
C ASN A 1044 37.09 -16.54 29.52
N PHE A 1045 36.84 -17.84 29.66
CA PHE A 1045 37.66 -18.72 30.50
C PHE A 1045 39.13 -18.78 30.05
N LEU A 1046 39.38 -19.01 28.75
CA LEU A 1046 40.74 -19.06 28.23
C LEU A 1046 41.49 -17.74 28.47
N GLU A 1047 40.81 -16.61 28.28
CA GLU A 1047 41.41 -15.30 28.51
C GLU A 1047 41.63 -15.00 29.99
N ASN A 1048 40.64 -15.26 30.85
CA ASN A 1048 40.71 -14.91 32.27
C ASN A 1048 41.72 -15.77 33.04
N TYR A 1049 41.85 -17.07 32.70
CA TYR A 1049 42.77 -17.99 33.40
C TYR A 1049 44.16 -18.06 32.75
N PHE A 1050 44.28 -17.81 31.44
CA PHE A 1050 45.53 -18.04 30.71
C PHE A 1050 45.98 -16.88 29.80
N GLY A 1051 45.18 -15.82 29.69
CA GLY A 1051 45.48 -14.63 28.92
C GLY A 1051 45.10 -14.72 27.44
N PHE A 1052 45.08 -13.54 26.78
CA PHE A 1052 44.68 -13.38 25.39
C PHE A 1052 45.51 -14.24 24.40
N GLU A 1053 46.80 -14.45 24.68
CA GLU A 1053 47.67 -15.26 23.80
C GLU A 1053 47.15 -16.69 23.63
N LEU A 1054 46.65 -17.29 24.72
CA LEU A 1054 46.13 -18.65 24.65
C LEU A 1054 44.78 -18.70 23.93
N LEU A 1055 43.89 -17.73 24.20
CA LEU A 1055 42.64 -17.55 23.46
C LEU A 1055 42.92 -17.39 21.96
N PHE A 1056 43.88 -16.55 21.59
CA PHE A 1056 44.20 -16.29 20.20
C PHE A 1056 44.83 -17.51 19.52
N LEU A 1057 45.67 -18.26 20.24
CA LEU A 1057 46.19 -19.55 19.77
C LEU A 1057 45.07 -20.56 19.50
N TYR A 1058 44.07 -20.64 20.38
CA TYR A 1058 42.90 -21.49 20.18
C TYR A 1058 42.12 -21.09 18.91
N LEU A 1059 41.84 -19.80 18.73
CA LEU A 1059 41.10 -19.30 17.57
C LEU A 1059 41.87 -19.51 16.26
N LYS A 1060 43.20 -19.38 16.26
CA LYS A 1060 44.04 -19.73 15.10
C LYS A 1060 43.91 -21.21 14.74
N LYS A 1061 44.04 -22.12 15.70
CA LYS A 1061 43.84 -23.55 15.46
C LYS A 1061 42.44 -23.86 14.94
N LYS A 1062 41.43 -23.14 15.43
CA LYS A 1062 40.05 -23.26 14.96
C LYS A 1062 39.91 -22.88 13.50
N VAL A 1063 40.44 -21.71 13.10
CA VAL A 1063 40.47 -21.25 11.70
C VAL A 1063 41.19 -22.26 10.80
N GLU A 1064 42.32 -22.82 11.25
CA GLU A 1064 43.03 -23.86 10.50
C GLU A 1064 42.17 -25.12 10.28
N THR A 1065 41.44 -25.56 11.30
CA THR A 1065 40.52 -26.71 11.21
C THR A 1065 39.37 -26.45 10.25
N ILE A 1066 38.72 -25.29 10.35
CA ILE A 1066 37.60 -24.88 9.48
C ILE A 1066 38.06 -24.77 8.02
N THR A 1067 39.23 -24.16 7.80
CA THR A 1067 39.84 -24.01 6.47
C THR A 1067 40.13 -25.37 5.84
N LYS A 1068 40.70 -26.31 6.59
CA LYS A 1068 40.95 -27.69 6.12
C LYS A 1068 39.66 -28.42 5.74
N GLN A 1069 38.55 -28.12 6.40
CA GLN A 1069 37.24 -28.72 6.14
C GLN A 1069 36.43 -28.00 5.03
N SER A 1070 36.94 -26.92 4.45
CA SER A 1070 36.22 -26.07 3.46
C SER A 1070 34.85 -25.57 3.97
N LYS A 1071 34.72 -25.35 5.28
CA LYS A 1071 33.53 -24.77 5.90
C LYS A 1071 33.65 -23.24 5.99
N TYR A 1072 32.54 -22.53 6.06
CA TYR A 1072 32.51 -21.07 6.27
C TYR A 1072 32.34 -20.75 7.76
N ILE A 1073 32.79 -19.56 8.18
CA ILE A 1073 32.47 -19.02 9.51
C ILE A 1073 31.16 -18.24 9.40
N SER A 1074 30.09 -18.75 9.99
CA SER A 1074 28.89 -17.96 10.24
C SER A 1074 29.15 -17.05 11.44
N LEU A 1075 29.07 -15.74 11.23
CA LEU A 1075 28.96 -14.76 12.30
C LEU A 1075 27.60 -14.09 12.12
N SER A 1076 26.71 -14.20 13.10
CA SER A 1076 25.54 -13.33 13.14
C SER A 1076 26.03 -11.88 13.18
N TYR A 1077 25.45 -10.98 12.37
CA TYR A 1077 25.83 -9.58 12.14
C TYR A 1077 26.05 -8.69 13.40
N HIS A 1078 25.82 -9.20 14.61
CA HIS A 1078 25.86 -8.42 15.86
C HIS A 1078 26.74 -9.02 16.97
N LYS A 1079 27.55 -10.05 16.72
CA LYS A 1079 28.38 -10.69 17.76
C LYS A 1079 29.87 -10.48 17.53
N HIS A 1080 30.47 -9.55 18.27
CA HIS A 1080 31.92 -9.46 18.49
C HIS A 1080 32.25 -10.04 19.86
N TYR A 1081 33.43 -10.66 19.98
CA TYR A 1081 33.95 -11.07 21.27
C TYR A 1081 34.31 -9.83 22.09
N ASN A 1082 33.72 -9.72 23.27
CA ASN A 1082 34.01 -8.66 24.21
C ASN A 1082 34.15 -9.24 25.62
N ASN A 1083 35.33 -9.09 26.21
CA ASN A 1083 35.54 -9.42 27.61
C ASN A 1083 35.25 -8.17 28.47
N PRO A 1084 34.14 -8.14 29.23
CA PRO A 1084 33.75 -6.95 29.99
C PRO A 1084 34.71 -6.61 31.13
N GLU A 1085 35.55 -7.55 31.57
CA GLU A 1085 36.54 -7.33 32.63
C GLU A 1085 37.85 -6.71 32.11
N LYS A 1086 37.98 -6.55 30.80
CA LYS A 1086 39.20 -6.09 30.13
C LYS A 1086 39.15 -4.60 29.81
N GLU A 1087 40.20 -3.87 30.22
CA GLU A 1087 40.32 -2.45 29.87
C GLU A 1087 40.41 -2.25 28.35
N GLN A 1088 39.78 -1.18 27.85
CA GLN A 1088 39.78 -0.84 26.42
C GLN A 1088 41.19 -0.76 25.82
N LEU A 1089 42.14 -0.16 26.55
CA LEU A 1089 43.54 -0.05 26.10
C LEU A 1089 44.20 -1.42 25.87
N GLN A 1090 43.91 -2.40 26.74
CA GLN A 1090 44.45 -3.74 26.60
C GLN A 1090 43.76 -4.50 25.46
N THR A 1091 42.46 -4.27 25.27
CA THR A 1091 41.71 -4.82 24.12
C THR A 1091 42.28 -4.31 22.79
N GLU A 1092 42.58 -3.01 22.69
CA GLU A 1092 43.22 -2.42 21.52
C GLU A 1092 44.63 -3.01 21.26
N LYS A 1093 45.44 -3.23 22.31
CA LYS A 1093 46.75 -3.89 22.18
C LYS A 1093 46.65 -5.33 21.68
N ASP A 1094 45.64 -6.06 22.14
CA ASP A 1094 45.44 -7.44 21.73
C ASP A 1094 44.88 -7.53 20.30
N PHE A 1095 44.03 -6.57 19.90
CA PHE A 1095 43.61 -6.44 18.52
C PHE A 1095 44.77 -6.16 17.55
N LEU A 1096 45.79 -5.39 17.95
CA LEU A 1096 47.00 -5.20 17.12
C LEU A 1096 47.71 -6.52 16.79
N LYS A 1097 47.71 -7.49 17.71
CA LYS A 1097 48.29 -8.82 17.45
C LYS A 1097 47.48 -9.59 16.41
N VAL A 1098 46.15 -9.44 16.43
CA VAL A 1098 45.25 -10.05 15.43
C VAL A 1098 45.48 -9.42 14.06
N VAL A 1099 45.58 -8.09 14.01
CA VAL A 1099 45.87 -7.33 12.79
C VAL A 1099 47.24 -7.71 12.22
N GLN A 1100 48.28 -7.79 13.06
CA GLN A 1100 49.61 -8.24 12.67
C GLN A 1100 49.57 -9.65 12.07
N TRP A 1101 48.91 -10.60 12.75
CA TRP A 1101 48.74 -11.97 12.26
C TRP A 1101 48.06 -12.00 10.89
N TYR A 1102 46.97 -11.24 10.71
CA TYR A 1102 46.27 -11.16 9.43
C TYR A 1102 47.17 -10.61 8.31
N GLY A 1103 48.01 -9.62 8.62
CA GLY A 1103 49.02 -9.09 7.70
C GLY A 1103 50.07 -10.12 7.28
N GLU A 1104 50.43 -11.03 8.17
CA GLU A 1104 51.48 -12.06 7.98
C GLU A 1104 51.03 -13.31 7.20
N LEU A 1105 49.71 -13.49 6.97
CA LEU A 1105 49.19 -14.64 6.23
C LEU A 1105 49.59 -14.61 4.75
N GLU A 1106 50.16 -15.71 4.25
CA GLU A 1106 50.50 -15.87 2.82
C GLU A 1106 49.27 -15.98 1.92
N SER A 1107 48.16 -16.52 2.44
CA SER A 1107 46.87 -16.61 1.73
C SER A 1107 45.72 -16.25 2.66
N LYS A 1108 44.78 -15.44 2.17
CA LYS A 1108 43.72 -14.82 2.97
C LYS A 1108 42.37 -15.19 2.38
N SER A 1109 41.39 -15.35 3.26
CA SER A 1109 40.00 -15.61 2.90
C SER A 1109 39.15 -14.58 3.61
N GLU A 1110 38.41 -13.78 2.86
CA GLU A 1110 37.50 -12.78 3.45
C GLU A 1110 36.43 -13.44 4.32
N TYR A 1111 36.00 -14.66 3.97
CA TYR A 1111 34.96 -15.39 4.70
C TYR A 1111 35.44 -16.12 5.96
N ILE A 1112 36.76 -16.23 6.19
CA ILE A 1112 37.32 -17.00 7.32
C ILE A 1112 38.31 -16.15 8.11
N HIS A 1113 39.37 -15.66 7.47
CA HIS A 1113 40.42 -14.92 8.15
C HIS A 1113 39.96 -13.52 8.55
N LYS A 1114 39.28 -12.80 7.64
CA LYS A 1114 38.73 -11.46 7.93
C LYS A 1114 37.55 -11.53 8.90
N ALA A 1115 36.74 -12.58 8.83
CA ALA A 1115 35.71 -12.87 9.84
C ALA A 1115 36.29 -13.01 11.26
N LEU A 1116 37.46 -13.65 11.44
CA LEU A 1116 38.11 -13.70 12.76
C LEU A 1116 38.62 -12.33 13.21
N VAL A 1117 39.15 -11.51 12.30
CA VAL A 1117 39.53 -10.11 12.59
C VAL A 1117 38.30 -9.33 13.05
N GLU A 1118 37.17 -9.48 12.36
CA GLU A 1118 35.90 -8.86 12.71
C GLU A 1118 35.37 -9.34 14.07
N PHE A 1119 35.46 -10.63 14.36
CA PHE A 1119 35.03 -11.20 15.63
C PHE A 1119 35.82 -10.65 16.82
N LEU A 1120 37.12 -10.40 16.67
CA LEU A 1120 38.00 -9.89 17.74
C LEU A 1120 38.15 -8.36 17.75
N ARG A 1121 37.39 -7.62 16.92
CA ARG A 1121 37.50 -6.16 16.84
C ARG A 1121 36.98 -5.50 18.14
N PRO A 1122 37.69 -4.52 18.73
CA PRO A 1122 37.11 -3.70 19.78
C PRO A 1122 35.91 -2.90 19.26
N ILE A 1123 35.03 -2.46 20.16
CA ILE A 1123 33.85 -1.64 19.79
C ILE A 1123 34.29 -0.33 19.10
N GLN A 1124 35.37 0.27 19.59
CA GLN A 1124 35.93 1.50 19.06
C GLN A 1124 37.45 1.51 19.28
N ILE A 1125 38.18 2.17 18.39
CA ILE A 1125 39.61 2.43 18.51
C ILE A 1125 39.78 3.92 18.79
N GLN A 1126 40.37 4.27 19.94
CA GLN A 1126 40.54 5.68 20.33
C GLN A 1126 41.90 6.00 20.97
N SER A 1127 42.77 5.01 21.25
CA SER A 1127 44.02 5.30 21.93
C SER A 1127 45.15 5.71 20.97
N GLU A 1128 45.92 6.73 21.37
CA GLU A 1128 47.18 7.10 20.72
C GLU A 1128 48.22 5.97 20.75
N VAL A 1129 48.10 5.06 21.73
CA VAL A 1129 48.92 3.86 21.82
C VAL A 1129 48.67 2.93 20.63
N PHE A 1130 47.39 2.69 20.28
CA PHE A 1130 47.04 1.91 19.09
C PHE A 1130 47.60 2.54 17.83
N LYS A 1131 47.43 3.86 17.66
CA LYS A 1131 47.95 4.60 16.51
C LYS A 1131 49.45 4.46 16.36
N THR A 1132 50.20 4.63 17.45
CA THR A 1132 51.66 4.56 17.45
C THR A 1132 52.17 3.17 17.08
N GLU A 1133 51.61 2.13 17.70
CA GLU A 1133 52.02 0.75 17.43
C GLU A 1133 51.56 0.26 16.05
N PHE A 1134 50.37 0.67 15.58
CA PHE A 1134 49.92 0.34 14.22
C PHE A 1134 50.82 0.98 13.16
N LYS A 1135 51.25 2.24 13.35
CA LYS A 1135 52.25 2.87 12.46
C LYS A 1135 53.56 2.11 12.45
N LYS A 1136 54.03 1.65 13.61
CA LYS A 1136 55.24 0.82 13.70
C LYS A 1136 55.09 -0.49 12.91
N LEU A 1137 53.93 -1.15 12.96
CA LEU A 1137 53.65 -2.33 12.13
C LEU A 1137 53.72 -2.01 10.63
N ILE A 1138 53.23 -0.83 10.21
CA ILE A 1138 53.35 -0.37 8.82
C ILE A 1138 54.82 -0.13 8.44
N GLU A 1139 55.62 0.48 9.32
CA GLU A 1139 57.05 0.69 9.08
C GLU A 1139 57.82 -0.64 8.96
N GLU A 1140 57.47 -1.63 9.79
CA GLU A 1140 58.05 -2.98 9.77
C GLU A 1140 57.74 -3.76 8.49
N CYS A 1141 56.75 -3.33 7.69
CA CYS A 1141 56.48 -3.95 6.38
C CYS A 1141 57.58 -3.68 5.34
N GLY A 1142 58.43 -2.66 5.54
CA GLY A 1142 59.46 -2.27 4.58
C GLY A 1142 58.87 -2.00 3.19
N ASP A 1143 59.45 -2.63 2.16
CA ASP A 1143 59.01 -2.47 0.77
C ASP A 1143 57.82 -3.36 0.35
N ASN A 1144 57.27 -4.16 1.27
CA ASN A 1144 56.11 -5.00 0.98
C ASN A 1144 54.81 -4.18 1.10
N ILE A 1145 54.49 -3.46 0.03
CA ILE A 1145 53.30 -2.60 -0.06
C ILE A 1145 52.01 -3.39 0.15
N ASP A 1146 51.93 -4.61 -0.39
CA ASP A 1146 50.71 -5.43 -0.27
C ASP A 1146 50.44 -5.80 1.19
N ARG A 1147 51.49 -6.10 1.98
CA ARG A 1147 51.36 -6.32 3.43
C ARG A 1147 50.87 -5.06 4.16
N ALA A 1148 51.37 -3.88 3.80
CA ALA A 1148 50.91 -2.62 4.39
C ALA A 1148 49.43 -2.33 4.05
N VAL A 1149 49.01 -2.61 2.80
CA VAL A 1149 47.61 -2.52 2.37
C VAL A 1149 46.74 -3.51 3.15
N ASP A 1150 47.22 -4.74 3.36
CA ASP A 1150 46.50 -5.77 4.10
C ASP A 1150 46.33 -5.45 5.60
N LEU A 1151 47.34 -4.84 6.22
CA LEU A 1151 47.21 -4.33 7.58
C LEU A 1151 46.11 -3.25 7.66
N CYS A 1152 46.05 -2.35 6.68
CA CYS A 1152 44.99 -1.33 6.63
C CYS A 1152 43.61 -1.94 6.32
N SER A 1153 43.53 -2.90 5.41
CA SER A 1153 42.26 -3.56 5.04
C SER A 1153 41.68 -4.41 6.17
N SER A 1154 42.52 -4.88 7.11
CA SER A 1154 42.06 -5.52 8.35
C SER A 1154 41.22 -4.59 9.24
N LEU A 1155 41.38 -3.27 9.10
CA LEU A 1155 40.57 -2.25 9.78
C LEU A 1155 39.28 -1.92 9.02
N ASP A 1156 39.06 -2.50 7.85
CA ASP A 1156 37.80 -2.40 7.11
C ASP A 1156 36.68 -3.29 7.69
N VAL A 1157 36.91 -3.83 8.89
CA VAL A 1157 35.87 -4.47 9.68
C VAL A 1157 34.95 -3.43 10.34
N TYR A 1158 35.32 -2.16 10.47
CA TYR A 1158 34.42 -1.17 11.08
C TYR A 1158 33.42 -0.60 10.05
N GLU A 1159 32.13 -0.82 10.28
CA GLU A 1159 31.04 -0.25 9.47
C GLU A 1159 31.04 1.29 9.55
N GLU A 1160 31.12 1.84 10.76
CA GLU A 1160 31.31 3.26 11.01
C GLU A 1160 32.74 3.52 11.50
N LYS A 1161 33.59 4.06 10.61
CA LYS A 1161 34.95 4.47 10.97
C LYS A 1161 34.90 5.88 11.58
N GLY A 1162 35.16 6.00 12.88
CA GLY A 1162 35.24 7.30 13.54
C GLY A 1162 36.44 8.15 13.08
N GLU A 1163 36.38 9.46 13.34
CA GLU A 1163 37.40 10.45 12.92
C GLU A 1163 38.83 10.03 13.30
N PHE A 1164 39.02 9.47 14.50
CA PHE A 1164 40.33 9.01 14.98
C PHE A 1164 40.96 7.99 14.02
N LEU A 1165 40.20 6.95 13.66
CA LEU A 1165 40.64 5.87 12.77
C LEU A 1165 40.93 6.40 11.37
N ILE A 1166 40.06 7.25 10.82
CA ILE A 1166 40.25 7.82 9.49
C ILE A 1166 41.45 8.76 9.45
N SER A 1167 41.65 9.59 10.49
CA SER A 1167 42.82 10.48 10.57
C SER A 1167 44.15 9.71 10.58
N MET A 1168 44.20 8.61 11.32
CA MET A 1168 45.35 7.71 11.33
C MET A 1168 45.60 7.11 9.93
N LEU A 1169 44.55 6.64 9.26
CA LEU A 1169 44.66 6.09 7.90
C LEU A 1169 45.10 7.15 6.88
N ILE A 1170 44.68 8.41 7.02
CA ILE A 1170 45.14 9.51 6.17
C ILE A 1170 46.66 9.74 6.35
N GLU A 1171 47.14 9.81 7.60
CA GLU A 1171 48.56 9.96 7.89
C GLU A 1171 49.39 8.82 7.27
N ILE A 1172 48.95 7.58 7.45
CA ILE A 1172 49.61 6.39 6.89
C ILE A 1172 49.59 6.42 5.36
N ALA A 1173 48.45 6.69 4.74
CA ALA A 1173 48.33 6.74 3.29
C ALA A 1173 49.19 7.85 2.67
N ASN A 1174 49.34 9.00 3.35
CA ASN A 1174 50.23 10.07 2.94
C ASN A 1174 51.70 9.64 2.96
N GLU A 1175 52.14 9.04 4.07
CA GLU A 1175 53.50 8.53 4.23
C GLU A 1175 53.82 7.45 3.18
N LEU A 1176 52.87 6.55 2.91
CA LEU A 1176 53.00 5.51 1.90
C LEU A 1176 53.03 6.08 0.48
N CYS A 1177 52.15 7.04 0.14
CA CYS A 1177 52.14 7.69 -1.17
C CYS A 1177 53.40 8.53 -1.45
N ALA A 1178 54.05 9.06 -0.41
CA ALA A 1178 55.30 9.78 -0.55
C ALA A 1178 56.48 8.86 -0.90
N LYS A 1179 56.39 7.57 -0.56
CA LYS A 1179 57.44 6.57 -0.75
C LYS A 1179 57.19 5.67 -1.96
N TYR A 1180 55.93 5.36 -2.27
CA TYR A 1180 55.57 4.34 -3.25
C TYR A 1180 54.49 4.82 -4.24
N GLU A 1181 54.48 4.19 -5.42
CA GLU A 1181 53.44 4.43 -6.41
C GLU A 1181 52.21 3.55 -6.13
N PHE A 1182 51.09 4.19 -5.81
CA PHE A 1182 49.81 3.51 -5.65
C PHE A 1182 48.88 3.72 -6.84
N ASP A 1183 48.15 2.67 -7.19
CA ASP A 1183 46.90 2.76 -7.95
C ASP A 1183 45.73 3.17 -7.04
N ASN A 1184 44.60 3.54 -7.65
CA ASN A 1184 43.43 3.99 -6.90
C ASN A 1184 42.76 2.85 -6.13
N GLU A 1185 42.85 1.59 -6.59
CA GLU A 1185 42.18 0.46 -5.93
C GLU A 1185 42.83 0.12 -4.59
N LYS A 1186 44.17 0.07 -4.54
CA LYS A 1186 44.93 -0.13 -3.31
C LYS A 1186 44.72 1.00 -2.30
N LEU A 1187 44.58 2.25 -2.77
CA LEU A 1187 44.24 3.37 -1.88
C LEU A 1187 42.80 3.26 -1.36
N ILE A 1188 41.84 2.85 -2.20
CA ILE A 1188 40.46 2.58 -1.76
C ILE A 1188 40.45 1.46 -0.72
N GLN A 1189 41.27 0.41 -0.89
CA GLN A 1189 41.38 -0.68 0.09
C GLN A 1189 41.93 -0.22 1.45
N ILE A 1190 42.88 0.73 1.48
CA ILE A 1190 43.41 1.28 2.75
C ILE A 1190 42.31 1.95 3.58
N PHE A 1191 41.39 2.69 2.94
CA PHE A 1191 40.29 3.38 3.63
C PHE A 1191 39.02 2.53 3.78
N GLY A 1192 38.93 1.43 3.03
CA GLY A 1192 37.77 0.57 2.96
C GLY A 1192 36.82 0.94 1.82
N SER A 1193 36.42 -0.07 1.04
CA SER A 1193 35.62 0.15 -0.15
C SER A 1193 34.21 0.66 0.17
N ASN A 1194 33.59 0.16 1.24
CA ASN A 1194 32.26 0.58 1.69
C ASN A 1194 32.24 2.04 2.14
N TYR A 1195 33.26 2.44 2.92
CA TYR A 1195 33.44 3.81 3.39
C TYR A 1195 33.62 4.79 2.22
N ILE A 1196 34.49 4.46 1.25
CA ILE A 1196 34.77 5.34 0.11
C ILE A 1196 33.61 5.37 -0.90
N ARG A 1197 32.96 4.23 -1.15
CA ARG A 1197 31.88 4.11 -2.15
C ARG A 1197 30.50 4.40 -1.59
N ASN A 1198 30.39 4.83 -0.34
CA ASN A 1198 29.12 5.18 0.31
C ASN A 1198 28.08 4.03 0.28
N LEU A 1199 28.54 2.80 0.55
CA LEU A 1199 27.69 1.60 0.52
C LEU A 1199 27.21 1.26 1.94
N GLY A 1200 25.90 1.09 2.12
CA GLY A 1200 25.29 0.73 3.41
C GLY A 1200 23.77 0.90 3.42
N SER A 1201 23.11 0.41 4.48
CA SER A 1201 21.67 0.62 4.69
C SER A 1201 21.42 2.06 5.14
N LYS A 1202 20.63 2.82 4.38
CA LYS A 1202 20.30 4.23 4.67
C LYS A 1202 18.84 4.36 5.06
N SER A 1203 18.53 5.26 5.98
CA SER A 1203 17.15 5.51 6.44
C SER A 1203 16.99 6.97 6.81
N GLY A 1204 15.94 7.62 6.30
CA GLY A 1204 15.75 9.05 6.43
C GLY A 1204 14.34 9.50 6.11
N PRO A 1205 13.97 10.75 6.48
CA PRO A 1205 12.69 11.34 6.15
C PRO A 1205 12.52 11.50 4.63
N ALA A 1206 11.29 11.30 4.16
CA ALA A 1206 10.87 11.50 2.77
C ALA A 1206 11.32 12.86 2.21
N GLY A 1207 11.90 12.87 1.00
CA GLY A 1207 12.27 14.08 0.26
C GLY A 1207 13.49 14.86 0.77
N GLY A 1208 14.21 14.27 1.74
CA GLY A 1208 15.50 14.79 2.20
C GLY A 1208 16.62 13.84 1.81
N PRO A 1209 17.83 14.34 1.52
CA PRO A 1209 19.01 13.47 1.46
C PRO A 1209 19.13 12.71 2.78
N PHE A 1210 19.50 11.43 2.71
CA PHE A 1210 19.61 10.60 3.90
C PHE A 1210 20.48 11.29 4.96
N PRO A 1211 20.07 11.32 6.24
CA PRO A 1211 20.88 11.88 7.31
C PRO A 1211 22.31 11.30 7.33
N GLN A 1212 22.45 10.02 6.97
CA GLN A 1212 23.74 9.35 6.83
C GLN A 1212 24.60 9.99 5.73
N ASP A 1213 24.02 10.38 4.58
CA ASP A 1213 24.75 11.02 3.48
C ASP A 1213 25.13 12.46 3.81
N LEU A 1214 24.23 13.21 4.46
CA LEU A 1214 24.54 14.56 4.96
C LEU A 1214 25.68 14.54 5.97
N ASN A 1215 25.59 13.65 6.96
CA ASN A 1215 26.64 13.46 7.96
C ASN A 1215 27.95 13.04 7.28
N LYS A 1216 27.89 12.15 6.29
CA LYS A 1216 29.07 11.71 5.54
C LYS A 1216 29.73 12.83 4.75
N ARG A 1217 28.93 13.67 4.10
CA ARG A 1217 29.42 14.85 3.38
C ARG A 1217 30.10 15.84 4.32
N GLU A 1218 29.50 16.09 5.49
CA GLU A 1218 30.07 16.97 6.50
C GLU A 1218 31.39 16.39 7.05
N GLU A 1219 31.41 15.10 7.38
CA GLU A 1219 32.60 14.38 7.81
C GLU A 1219 33.73 14.50 6.77
N LEU A 1220 33.46 14.19 5.49
CA LEU A 1220 34.45 14.26 4.42
C LEU A 1220 35.00 15.69 4.24
N ASN A 1221 34.13 16.70 4.23
CA ASN A 1221 34.56 18.09 4.12
C ASN A 1221 35.41 18.54 5.33
N GLN A 1222 35.03 18.13 6.53
CA GLN A 1222 35.80 18.40 7.75
C GLN A 1222 37.18 17.73 7.67
N LEU A 1223 37.25 16.46 7.30
CA LEU A 1223 38.50 15.71 7.15
C LEU A 1223 39.42 16.35 6.10
N MET A 1224 38.88 16.69 4.93
CA MET A 1224 39.64 17.32 3.84
C MET A 1224 40.10 18.75 4.16
N GLY A 1225 39.38 19.47 5.03
CA GLY A 1225 39.78 20.79 5.52
C GLY A 1225 40.75 20.76 6.69
N LYS A 1226 40.66 19.73 7.55
CA LYS A 1226 41.45 19.59 8.78
C LYS A 1226 42.80 18.92 8.55
N TYR A 1227 42.88 17.93 7.66
CA TYR A 1227 44.09 17.13 7.45
C TYR A 1227 44.76 17.44 6.11
N GLN A 1228 46.09 17.63 6.12
CA GLN A 1228 46.87 17.78 4.89
C GLN A 1228 46.96 16.41 4.19
N MET A 1229 46.42 16.31 2.97
CA MET A 1229 46.40 15.06 2.20
C MET A 1229 47.36 15.12 1.00
N HIS A 1230 48.06 14.02 0.75
CA HIS A 1230 48.81 13.81 -0.49
C HIS A 1230 47.87 13.85 -1.70
N ALA A 1231 48.33 14.32 -2.86
CA ALA A 1231 47.46 14.55 -4.03
C ALA A 1231 46.65 13.31 -4.45
N LYS A 1232 47.24 12.11 -4.34
CA LYS A 1232 46.54 10.83 -4.62
C LYS A 1232 45.49 10.49 -3.57
N VAL A 1233 45.77 10.69 -2.28
CA VAL A 1233 44.81 10.47 -1.18
C VAL A 1233 43.64 11.44 -1.30
N LYS A 1234 43.96 12.72 -1.55
CA LYS A 1234 42.96 13.76 -1.78
C LYS A 1234 42.01 13.39 -2.91
N ARG A 1235 42.53 12.85 -4.02
CA ARG A 1235 41.72 12.38 -5.16
C ARG A 1235 40.72 11.29 -4.78
N ILE A 1236 41.06 10.39 -3.84
CA ILE A 1236 40.14 9.34 -3.37
C ILE A 1236 39.03 9.92 -2.49
N PHE A 1237 39.36 10.92 -1.65
CA PHE A 1237 38.38 11.63 -0.85
C PHE A 1237 37.50 12.56 -1.70
N ASP A 1238 38.06 13.23 -2.70
CA ASP A 1238 37.31 13.98 -3.71
C ASP A 1238 36.32 13.06 -4.43
N TYR A 1239 36.75 11.85 -4.84
CA TYR A 1239 35.88 10.84 -5.44
C TYR A 1239 34.76 10.37 -4.50
N SER A 1240 35.07 10.14 -3.22
CA SER A 1240 34.07 9.78 -2.22
C SER A 1240 33.06 10.90 -1.99
N LEU A 1241 33.53 12.14 -1.89
CA LEU A 1241 32.71 13.33 -1.71
C LEU A 1241 31.83 13.60 -2.93
N GLU A 1242 32.38 13.46 -4.15
CA GLU A 1242 31.61 13.56 -5.40
C GLU A 1242 30.49 12.53 -5.42
N ARG A 1243 30.78 11.29 -5.01
CA ARG A 1243 29.78 10.23 -4.95
C ARG A 1243 28.69 10.48 -3.90
N VAL A 1244 29.06 10.90 -2.70
CA VAL A 1244 28.09 11.27 -1.65
C VAL A 1244 27.26 12.48 -2.08
N ASN A 1245 27.87 13.46 -2.74
CA ASN A 1245 27.13 14.59 -3.32
C ASN A 1245 26.20 14.13 -4.44
N ASN A 1246 26.61 13.20 -5.30
CA ASN A 1246 25.75 12.63 -6.33
C ASN A 1246 24.60 11.84 -5.72
N ASP A 1247 24.81 11.10 -4.62
CA ASP A 1247 23.73 10.42 -3.89
C ASP A 1247 22.78 11.45 -3.26
N ILE A 1248 23.28 12.48 -2.59
CA ILE A 1248 22.49 13.61 -2.04
C ILE A 1248 21.71 14.35 -3.12
N GLU A 1249 22.33 14.57 -4.28
CA GLU A 1249 21.70 15.21 -5.43
C GLU A 1249 20.67 14.28 -6.05
N ARG A 1250 20.96 12.99 -6.18
CA ARG A 1250 19.97 12.00 -6.64
C ARG A 1250 18.77 11.97 -5.72
N ASP A 1251 18.97 12.00 -4.40
CA ASP A 1251 17.89 12.06 -3.41
C ASP A 1251 17.14 13.40 -3.44
N ARG A 1252 17.80 14.51 -3.83
CA ARG A 1252 17.16 15.84 -4.01
C ARG A 1252 16.42 15.98 -5.35
N PHE A 1253 16.83 15.26 -6.38
CA PHE A 1253 16.23 15.29 -7.73
C PHE A 1253 15.25 14.13 -7.97
N GLU A 1254 15.27 13.09 -7.13
CA GLU A 1254 14.24 12.04 -7.13
C GLU A 1254 12.89 12.61 -6.66
N ASP A 1255 12.86 13.71 -5.88
CA ASP A 1255 11.63 14.40 -5.44
C ASP A 1255 10.85 15.19 -6.52
N GLU A 1256 11.39 15.32 -7.75
CA GLU A 1256 10.62 15.80 -8.91
C GLU A 1256 10.15 14.68 -9.85
N LYS A 1257 10.56 13.43 -9.57
CA LYS A 1257 10.41 12.28 -10.49
C LYS A 1257 9.78 11.05 -9.86
N TRP A 1258 9.81 10.95 -8.55
CA TRP A 1258 9.02 10.05 -7.74
C TRP A 1258 7.81 10.84 -7.19
#